data_AF-A0AAC8TDZ2-F1
#
_entry.id   AF-A0AAC8TDZ2-F1
#
_cell.length_a   1.000
_cell.length_b   1.000
_cell.length_c   1.000
_cell.angle_alpha   90.00
_cell.angle_beta   90.00
_cell.angle_gamma   90.00
#
_symmetry.space_group_name_H-M   'P 1'
#
loop_
_entity.id
_entity.type
_entity.pdbx_description
1 polymer ?
#
loop_
_entity_poly.entity_id
_entity_poly.type
_entity_poly.pdbx_seq_one_letter_code
_entity_poly.pdbx_strand_id
1 'polypeptide(L)'
;MSQEDIPNIVVLVGGTVDPVNANPDSRSNSQAKPGAKHTAPPRIRYPTPVFQDIDAKDENWYWMTNKGFKQALQALRDKYNNLHVFTAHGWTGDNSVQARKGAGAYLANRLCGAMGEPAYYENKGKVHFHFIGHSHGGNVINELTRQAAKVWPAQWKIRSITYLSTPFFTQLHQVDSKVFHDDCTIINVTCKYDITQQVIADFSLHPMTGLLKAVGADELGHLLTDMVKDLGPSKDVAQSFFTSINPSILKEGSRWNELHTWKNLTDGLDWEDLKKLPAALKEDLKQLDIRVAFKKEEGIRFYSLVHTALSRLLDFFTKLRAAIHQLNQGITYEVHKSVHPSKKQTRQVLSSALAARFLRHLDLLEPGLVKTRAAFAKRLKEQRFPILCVAEDLYVTEFLKPLNDFLQVNPKTLSGPVLELVIQLLVEQVDVFDNTGTTPAPQLLGKMNSKKHHFPIVHVDVSTKDGYSKQKRDLAFDKFVARLKGIEKRLAGKKLGMANSKMDLVDLLLTLVAQMEPVRATVTHPKYTGYMHAAQAALGGIIAWKLTHAGTLIQAGLTRGKSLDLELQLIRLASIVDTYFSLLKGRSAGQLQPVGTQKPPVQGAANPELGSVPYFAMTAHSTSREDLYPEVKQALEKNLTTRRRR
;
A
#
# COMPACT_ATOMS: atom_id res chain seq x y z
N MET A 1 -5.80 14.08 -55.60
CA MET A 1 -6.92 14.73 -54.88
C MET A 1 -6.34 15.60 -53.79
N SER A 2 -6.69 16.89 -53.71
CA SER A 2 -6.19 17.76 -52.65
C SER A 2 -6.74 17.28 -51.31
N GLN A 3 -5.86 17.03 -50.34
CA GLN A 3 -6.28 16.70 -48.97
C GLN A 3 -7.08 17.88 -48.42
N GLU A 4 -8.36 17.66 -48.06
CA GLU A 4 -9.17 18.64 -47.33
C GLU A 4 -8.41 19.02 -46.05
N ASP A 5 -8.26 20.32 -45.77
CA ASP A 5 -7.50 20.83 -44.62
C ASP A 5 -8.42 20.99 -43.39
N ILE A 6 -8.95 19.87 -42.91
CA ILE A 6 -9.94 19.83 -41.83
C ILE A 6 -9.25 20.14 -40.48
N PRO A 7 -9.89 20.88 -39.56
CA PRO A 7 -9.40 21.03 -38.18
C PRO A 7 -9.23 19.69 -37.45
N ASN A 8 -8.03 19.45 -36.93
CA ASN A 8 -7.67 18.31 -36.10
C ASN A 8 -7.42 18.81 -34.67
N ILE A 9 -8.14 18.25 -33.70
CA ILE A 9 -8.07 18.65 -32.29
C ILE A 9 -7.55 17.47 -31.46
N VAL A 10 -6.39 17.65 -30.84
CA VAL A 10 -5.80 16.71 -29.89
C VAL A 10 -6.27 17.04 -28.49
N VAL A 11 -6.87 16.08 -27.79
CA VAL A 11 -7.36 16.22 -26.43
C VAL A 11 -6.56 15.30 -25.51
N LEU A 12 -5.90 15.87 -24.50
CA LEU A 12 -5.09 15.13 -23.53
C LEU A 12 -5.86 14.89 -22.24
N VAL A 13 -6.19 13.64 -21.92
CA VAL A 13 -6.94 13.27 -20.72
C VAL A 13 -6.03 12.50 -19.78
N GLY A 14 -5.62 13.13 -18.68
CA GLY A 14 -4.78 12.49 -17.65
C GLY A 14 -5.55 11.46 -16.83
N GLY A 15 -4.81 10.53 -16.21
CA GLY A 15 -5.26 9.85 -14.99
C GLY A 15 -5.28 10.84 -13.83
N THR A 16 -5.76 10.46 -12.65
CA THR A 16 -6.01 11.45 -11.60
C THR A 16 -4.81 11.92 -10.80
N VAL A 17 -5.20 12.92 -10.03
CA VAL A 17 -4.56 13.96 -9.27
C VAL A 17 -5.43 14.05 -8.01
N ASP A 18 -4.98 13.46 -6.90
CA ASP A 18 -5.65 13.54 -5.59
C ASP A 18 -4.80 14.45 -4.67
N PRO A 19 -5.31 15.19 -3.67
CA PRO A 19 -6.48 16.08 -3.60
C PRO A 19 -6.11 17.58 -3.82
N VAL A 20 -4.91 17.90 -4.34
CA VAL A 20 -4.44 19.30 -4.43
C VAL A 20 -5.19 20.15 -5.48
N ASN A 21 -6.05 19.52 -6.28
CA ASN A 21 -6.91 20.22 -7.24
C ASN A 21 -8.23 20.73 -6.65
N ALA A 22 -8.29 20.95 -5.34
CA ALA A 22 -9.48 21.44 -4.64
C ALA A 22 -9.81 22.91 -4.93
N ASN A 23 -8.90 23.73 -5.48
CA ASN A 23 -9.18 25.14 -5.73
C ASN A 23 -9.99 25.35 -7.04
N PRO A 24 -11.26 25.79 -6.97
CA PRO A 24 -12.06 26.12 -8.16
C PRO A 24 -11.66 27.45 -8.84
N ASP A 25 -10.93 28.33 -8.16
CA ASP A 25 -10.50 29.63 -8.71
C ASP A 25 -9.32 29.48 -9.68
N SER A 26 -8.52 28.43 -9.54
CA SER A 26 -7.51 28.05 -10.55
C SER A 26 -8.14 27.36 -11.77
N ARG A 27 -9.20 26.55 -11.58
CA ARG A 27 -9.92 25.86 -12.68
C ARG A 27 -10.69 26.80 -13.59
N SER A 28 -11.08 27.99 -13.12
CA SER A 28 -11.94 28.93 -13.83
C SER A 28 -11.20 29.96 -14.69
N ASN A 29 -9.86 30.03 -14.60
CA ASN A 29 -9.04 31.01 -15.30
C ASN A 29 -8.38 30.53 -16.60
N SER A 30 -8.70 29.34 -17.13
CA SER A 30 -8.36 28.97 -18.52
C SER A 30 -9.21 29.72 -19.57
N GLN A 31 -9.98 30.74 -19.14
CA GLN A 31 -10.69 31.67 -20.00
C GLN A 31 -9.70 32.66 -20.63
N ALA A 32 -9.24 32.38 -21.84
CA ALA A 32 -9.15 33.47 -22.80
C ALA A 32 -10.60 33.88 -23.08
N LYS A 33 -11.05 35.02 -22.52
CA LYS A 33 -12.32 35.62 -22.93
C LYS A 33 -12.31 35.73 -24.46
N PRO A 34 -13.41 35.39 -25.16
CA PRO A 34 -13.52 35.67 -26.59
C PRO A 34 -13.20 37.16 -26.81
N GLY A 35 -12.10 37.46 -27.51
CA GLY A 35 -11.60 38.83 -27.73
C GLY A 35 -10.32 39.24 -27.00
N ALA A 36 -9.73 38.40 -26.13
CA ALA A 36 -8.43 38.71 -25.53
C ALA A 36 -7.31 38.58 -26.57
N LYS A 37 -6.67 39.69 -26.94
CA LYS A 37 -5.49 39.72 -27.82
C LYS A 37 -4.35 38.93 -27.16
N HIS A 38 -3.86 37.89 -27.81
CA HIS A 38 -2.63 37.21 -27.43
C HIS A 38 -1.45 38.18 -27.54
N THR A 39 -0.91 38.66 -26.43
CA THR A 39 0.45 39.21 -26.40
C THR A 39 1.42 38.09 -26.02
N ALA A 40 2.53 37.99 -26.76
CA ALA A 40 3.56 36.99 -26.55
C ALA A 40 4.14 37.06 -25.12
N PRO A 41 4.57 35.93 -24.52
CA PRO A 41 5.07 35.92 -23.15
C PRO A 41 6.40 36.69 -23.02
N PRO A 42 6.61 37.45 -21.93
CA PRO A 42 7.91 38.07 -21.67
C PRO A 42 8.94 37.00 -21.27
N ARG A 43 10.14 37.11 -21.83
CA ARG A 43 11.31 36.30 -21.46
C ARG A 43 11.76 36.67 -20.05
N ILE A 44 11.73 35.74 -19.09
CA ILE A 44 12.35 35.92 -17.77
C ILE A 44 13.39 34.80 -17.56
N ARG A 45 14.59 35.21 -17.13
CA ARG A 45 15.76 34.36 -16.81
C ARG A 45 15.63 33.77 -15.39
N TYR A 46 16.02 32.51 -15.21
CA TYR A 46 16.05 31.79 -13.93
C TYR A 46 17.24 32.20 -13.03
N PRO A 47 17.10 32.07 -11.69
CA PRO A 47 17.72 30.94 -10.99
C PRO A 47 16.82 30.24 -9.94
N THR A 48 17.19 28.99 -9.62
CA THR A 48 16.55 27.92 -8.80
C THR A 48 16.70 28.10 -7.25
N PRO A 49 16.16 27.23 -6.37
CA PRO A 49 14.77 26.80 -6.13
C PRO A 49 14.33 26.99 -4.64
N VAL A 50 13.14 27.52 -4.39
CA VAL A 50 12.41 27.31 -3.12
C VAL A 50 10.95 27.05 -3.47
N PHE A 51 10.40 25.95 -2.96
CA PHE A 51 9.02 25.50 -3.17
C PHE A 51 8.00 26.41 -2.44
N GLN A 52 7.89 27.67 -2.85
CA GLN A 52 6.83 28.56 -2.42
C GLN A 52 6.26 29.32 -3.62
N ASP A 53 4.92 29.37 -3.65
CA ASP A 53 4.04 30.11 -4.56
C ASP A 53 4.12 29.74 -6.05
N ILE A 54 3.53 28.59 -6.38
CA ILE A 54 3.06 28.38 -7.76
C ILE A 54 1.72 29.11 -7.91
N ASP A 55 1.81 30.39 -8.29
CA ASP A 55 0.75 31.20 -8.87
C ASP A 55 0.31 30.64 -10.26
N ALA A 56 -0.09 29.37 -10.29
CA ALA A 56 -0.45 28.66 -11.53
C ALA A 56 -1.85 29.07 -12.00
N LYS A 57 -1.88 30.06 -12.88
CA LYS A 57 -2.84 30.09 -13.99
C LYS A 57 -2.66 28.78 -14.78
N ASP A 58 -3.70 27.95 -14.72
CA ASP A 58 -3.74 26.49 -14.90
C ASP A 58 -3.32 25.98 -16.30
N GLU A 59 -2.04 25.61 -16.46
CA GLU A 59 -1.56 24.76 -17.56
C GLU A 59 -1.51 23.28 -17.12
N ASN A 60 -2.64 22.56 -17.23
CA ASN A 60 -2.69 21.10 -17.41
C ASN A 60 -1.61 20.30 -16.62
N TRP A 61 -1.58 20.50 -15.29
CA TRP A 61 -0.44 20.17 -14.42
C TRP A 61 0.01 18.71 -14.50
N TYR A 62 -0.93 17.79 -14.76
CA TYR A 62 -0.67 16.37 -14.90
C TYR A 62 0.43 16.04 -15.91
N TRP A 63 0.46 16.81 -17.01
CA TRP A 63 1.39 16.63 -18.12
C TRP A 63 2.63 17.52 -18.00
N MET A 64 2.70 18.42 -17.01
CA MET A 64 3.82 19.37 -16.86
C MET A 64 5.15 18.67 -16.61
N THR A 65 5.13 17.52 -15.92
CA THR A 65 6.33 16.74 -15.65
C THR A 65 6.79 15.93 -16.86
N ASN A 66 5.95 15.76 -17.90
CA ASN A 66 6.26 15.03 -19.14
C ASN A 66 6.82 15.98 -20.23
N LYS A 67 7.99 16.57 -19.97
CA LYS A 67 8.60 17.57 -20.88
C LYS A 67 8.80 17.03 -22.30
N GLY A 68 9.29 15.79 -22.45
CA GLY A 68 9.50 15.15 -23.75
C GLY A 68 8.21 15.03 -24.55
N PHE A 69 7.17 14.45 -23.93
CA PHE A 69 5.83 14.36 -24.51
C PHE A 69 5.29 15.72 -24.97
N LYS A 70 5.33 16.75 -24.11
CA LYS A 70 4.86 18.11 -24.45
C LYS A 70 5.62 18.71 -25.63
N GLN A 71 6.95 18.60 -25.63
CA GLN A 71 7.80 19.12 -26.70
C GLN A 71 7.52 18.42 -28.03
N ALA A 72 7.38 17.10 -28.02
CA ALA A 72 7.07 16.33 -29.21
C ALA A 72 5.68 16.64 -29.77
N LEU A 73 4.67 16.84 -28.90
CA LEU A 73 3.34 17.26 -29.32
C LEU A 73 3.31 18.70 -29.85
N GLN A 74 4.05 19.61 -29.24
CA GLN A 74 4.20 20.97 -29.73
C GLN A 74 4.91 21.00 -31.10
N ALA A 75 5.99 20.24 -31.26
CA ALA A 75 6.66 20.08 -32.56
C ALA A 75 5.73 19.47 -33.62
N LEU A 76 4.84 18.55 -33.23
CA LEU A 76 3.80 18.02 -34.11
C LEU A 76 2.81 19.12 -34.50
N ARG A 77 2.31 19.90 -33.54
CA ARG A 77 1.44 21.06 -33.79
C ARG A 77 2.07 22.07 -34.73
N ASP A 78 3.36 22.36 -34.57
CA ASP A 78 4.07 23.34 -35.39
C ASP A 78 4.31 22.84 -36.82
N LYS A 79 4.21 21.54 -37.07
CA LYS A 79 4.34 20.94 -38.40
C LYS A 79 3.07 21.04 -39.25
N TYR A 80 1.90 21.29 -38.67
CA TYR A 80 0.61 21.22 -39.37
C TYR A 80 -0.23 22.50 -39.22
N ASN A 81 -0.99 22.86 -40.25
CA ASN A 81 -1.78 24.12 -40.29
C ASN A 81 -2.90 24.12 -39.25
N ASN A 82 -3.79 23.13 -39.30
CA ASN A 82 -5.02 23.08 -38.52
C ASN A 82 -4.96 22.00 -37.44
N LEU A 83 -3.81 21.87 -36.77
CA LEU A 83 -3.65 21.00 -35.61
C LEU A 83 -3.71 21.85 -34.32
N HIS A 84 -4.66 21.53 -33.46
CA HIS A 84 -4.89 22.21 -32.19
C HIS A 84 -4.73 21.23 -31.03
N VAL A 85 -4.29 21.73 -29.87
CA VAL A 85 -4.26 20.96 -28.62
C VAL A 85 -5.26 21.60 -27.66
N PHE A 86 -6.24 20.83 -27.23
CA PHE A 86 -7.27 21.26 -26.29
C PHE A 86 -6.89 20.87 -24.87
N THR A 87 -6.70 21.87 -24.01
CA THR A 87 -6.28 21.72 -22.61
C THR A 87 -7.28 22.28 -21.60
N ALA A 88 -8.37 22.90 -22.06
CA ALA A 88 -9.35 23.58 -21.20
C ALA A 88 -10.37 22.61 -20.59
N HIS A 89 -9.87 21.59 -19.88
CA HIS A 89 -10.68 20.62 -19.14
C HIS A 89 -9.88 20.00 -17.99
N GLY A 90 -10.58 19.40 -17.03
CA GLY A 90 -9.98 18.66 -15.92
C GLY A 90 -11.02 17.79 -15.22
N TRP A 91 -10.57 16.76 -14.52
CA TRP A 91 -11.44 15.86 -13.76
C TRP A 91 -10.73 15.28 -12.54
N THR A 92 -11.50 14.68 -11.63
CA THR A 92 -11.03 14.07 -10.38
C THR A 92 -11.81 12.79 -10.08
N GLY A 93 -11.25 11.89 -9.28
CA GLY A 93 -11.90 10.65 -8.85
C GLY A 93 -11.55 9.42 -9.71
N ASP A 94 -10.25 9.11 -9.89
CA ASP A 94 -9.73 8.10 -10.84
C ASP A 94 -10.49 6.81 -10.73
N ASN A 95 -10.66 6.42 -9.47
CA ASN A 95 -11.05 5.11 -9.07
C ASN A 95 -12.56 5.03 -8.78
N SER A 96 -13.33 6.08 -9.12
CA SER A 96 -14.78 6.10 -9.01
C SER A 96 -15.44 5.89 -10.37
N VAL A 97 -16.31 4.88 -10.45
CA VAL A 97 -17.07 4.59 -11.67
C VAL A 97 -17.91 5.78 -12.12
N GLN A 98 -18.57 6.46 -11.16
CA GLN A 98 -19.44 7.60 -11.46
C GLN A 98 -18.64 8.84 -11.85
N ALA A 99 -17.49 9.08 -11.22
CA ALA A 99 -16.63 10.21 -11.58
C ALA A 99 -16.12 10.08 -13.03
N ARG A 100 -15.72 8.87 -13.46
CA ARG A 100 -15.29 8.60 -14.84
C ARG A 100 -16.44 8.83 -15.85
N LYS A 101 -17.65 8.35 -15.55
CA LYS A 101 -18.86 8.59 -16.36
C LYS A 101 -19.18 10.09 -16.48
N GLY A 102 -19.19 10.79 -15.35
CA GLY A 102 -19.45 12.23 -15.30
C GLY A 102 -18.40 13.04 -16.06
N ALA A 103 -17.12 12.70 -15.91
CA ALA A 103 -16.02 13.36 -16.60
C ALA A 103 -16.10 13.17 -18.12
N GLY A 104 -16.40 11.95 -18.59
CA GLY A 104 -16.58 11.68 -20.02
C GLY A 104 -17.74 12.46 -20.61
N ALA A 105 -18.88 12.48 -19.90
CA ALA A 105 -20.05 13.24 -20.33
C ALA A 105 -19.78 14.76 -20.35
N TYR A 106 -19.16 15.29 -19.29
CA TYR A 106 -18.74 16.69 -19.21
C TYR A 106 -17.83 17.07 -20.37
N LEU A 107 -16.79 16.28 -20.66
CA LEU A 107 -15.83 16.58 -21.72
C LEU A 107 -16.51 16.57 -23.10
N ALA A 108 -17.40 15.60 -23.37
CA ALA A 108 -18.17 15.56 -24.62
C ALA A 108 -19.03 16.81 -24.80
N ASN A 109 -19.76 17.19 -23.75
CA ASN A 109 -20.66 18.34 -23.73
C ASN A 109 -19.89 19.65 -23.84
N ARG A 110 -18.75 19.79 -23.16
CA ARG A 110 -17.90 20.99 -23.18
C ARG A 110 -17.32 21.28 -24.56
N LEU A 111 -17.01 20.24 -25.34
CA LEU A 111 -16.49 20.41 -26.70
C LEU A 111 -17.54 20.99 -27.66
N CYS A 112 -18.81 20.57 -27.55
CA CYS A 112 -19.88 20.95 -28.48
C CYS A 112 -20.90 21.96 -27.93
N GLY A 113 -20.89 22.25 -26.63
CA GLY A 113 -21.83 23.13 -25.94
C GLY A 113 -23.19 22.52 -25.60
N ALA A 114 -23.23 21.21 -25.34
CA ALA A 114 -24.47 20.52 -25.00
C ALA A 114 -24.78 20.59 -23.49
N MET A 115 -26.03 20.32 -23.12
CA MET A 115 -26.47 20.15 -21.72
C MET A 115 -26.12 21.34 -20.79
N GLY A 116 -26.16 22.57 -21.32
CA GLY A 116 -25.87 23.79 -20.57
C GLY A 116 -24.38 24.14 -20.43
N GLU A 117 -23.47 23.34 -20.99
CA GLU A 117 -22.05 23.69 -21.08
C GLU A 117 -21.81 24.68 -22.22
N PRO A 118 -20.88 25.65 -22.10
CA PRO A 118 -20.53 26.53 -23.21
C PRO A 118 -19.74 25.75 -24.27
N ALA A 119 -20.07 25.93 -25.56
CA ALA A 119 -19.33 25.31 -26.65
C ALA A 119 -17.91 25.87 -26.78
N TYR A 120 -16.91 25.01 -26.91
CA TYR A 120 -15.56 25.45 -27.28
C TYR A 120 -15.36 25.48 -28.80
N TYR A 121 -16.02 24.58 -29.53
CA TYR A 121 -15.90 24.46 -30.99
C TYR A 121 -17.23 24.70 -31.72
N GLU A 122 -18.04 25.65 -31.26
CA GLU A 122 -19.34 25.99 -31.86
C GLU A 122 -19.21 26.35 -33.34
N ASN A 123 -20.20 25.96 -34.15
CA ASN A 123 -20.32 26.36 -35.56
C ASN A 123 -19.12 25.99 -36.46
N LYS A 124 -18.26 25.05 -36.02
CA LYS A 124 -17.26 24.44 -36.90
C LYS A 124 -17.92 23.35 -37.74
N GLY A 125 -17.63 23.34 -39.05
CA GLY A 125 -18.08 22.34 -40.00
C GLY A 125 -17.54 20.93 -39.69
N LYS A 126 -16.77 20.34 -40.59
CA LYS A 126 -16.08 19.07 -40.29
C LYS A 126 -14.99 19.33 -39.24
N VAL A 127 -14.90 18.45 -38.24
CA VAL A 127 -13.85 18.48 -37.21
C VAL A 127 -13.43 17.05 -36.92
N HIS A 128 -12.12 16.83 -36.81
CA HIS A 128 -11.54 15.55 -36.43
C HIS A 128 -10.90 15.63 -35.05
N PHE A 129 -11.27 14.68 -34.19
CA PHE A 129 -10.75 14.58 -32.83
C PHE A 129 -9.74 13.44 -32.70
N HIS A 130 -8.70 13.69 -31.92
CA HIS A 130 -7.66 12.76 -31.54
C HIS A 130 -7.55 12.76 -30.02
N PHE A 131 -7.90 11.66 -29.38
CA PHE A 131 -7.85 11.58 -27.92
C PHE A 131 -6.59 10.85 -27.47
N ILE A 132 -5.93 11.36 -26.44
CA ILE A 132 -4.83 10.69 -25.76
C ILE A 132 -5.18 10.57 -24.28
N GLY A 133 -5.38 9.36 -23.80
CA GLY A 133 -5.74 9.07 -22.42
C GLY A 133 -4.64 8.31 -21.72
N HIS A 134 -4.20 8.76 -20.55
CA HIS A 134 -3.34 7.96 -19.69
C HIS A 134 -4.11 7.36 -18.53
N SER A 135 -3.79 6.11 -18.15
CA SER A 135 -4.46 5.40 -17.05
C SER A 135 -5.99 5.43 -17.24
N HIS A 136 -6.78 5.72 -16.21
CA HIS A 136 -8.22 5.87 -16.36
C HIS A 136 -8.68 7.09 -17.16
N GLY A 137 -7.79 8.02 -17.53
CA GLY A 137 -8.09 9.03 -18.54
C GLY A 137 -8.53 8.41 -19.88
N GLY A 138 -8.02 7.21 -20.21
CA GLY A 138 -8.53 6.41 -21.32
C GLY A 138 -9.96 5.91 -21.11
N ASN A 139 -10.35 5.56 -19.89
CA ASN A 139 -11.73 5.18 -19.57
C ASN A 139 -12.68 6.39 -19.62
N VAL A 140 -12.21 7.58 -19.25
CA VAL A 140 -12.95 8.84 -19.44
C VAL A 140 -13.20 9.11 -20.93
N ILE A 141 -12.22 8.83 -21.80
CA ILE A 141 -12.42 8.90 -23.25
C ILE A 141 -13.50 7.90 -23.69
N ASN A 142 -13.49 6.68 -23.19
CA ASN A 142 -14.55 5.71 -23.51
C ASN A 142 -15.94 6.23 -23.12
N GLU A 143 -16.09 6.80 -21.92
CA GLU A 143 -17.37 7.42 -21.51
C GLU A 143 -17.72 8.66 -22.33
N LEU A 144 -16.72 9.45 -22.75
CA LEU A 144 -16.92 10.52 -23.72
C LEU A 144 -17.50 9.99 -25.03
N THR A 145 -16.99 8.87 -25.57
CA THR A 145 -17.49 8.35 -26.85
C THR A 145 -18.98 8.02 -26.79
N ARG A 146 -19.46 7.52 -25.63
CA ARG A 146 -20.87 7.19 -25.38
C ARG A 146 -21.74 8.44 -25.32
N GLN A 147 -21.24 9.53 -24.73
CA GLN A 147 -21.97 10.80 -24.70
C GLN A 147 -21.93 11.50 -26.05
N ALA A 148 -20.77 11.52 -26.71
CA ALA A 148 -20.57 12.07 -28.05
C ALA A 148 -21.53 11.45 -29.06
N ALA A 149 -21.76 10.13 -29.00
CA ALA A 149 -22.72 9.44 -29.87
C ALA A 149 -24.18 9.95 -29.75
N LYS A 150 -24.49 10.73 -28.72
CA LYS A 150 -25.80 11.33 -28.50
C LYS A 150 -25.85 12.82 -28.86
N VAL A 151 -24.79 13.57 -28.55
CA VAL A 151 -24.83 15.05 -28.57
C VAL A 151 -23.95 15.70 -29.63
N TRP A 152 -22.99 14.97 -30.22
CA TRP A 152 -22.10 15.58 -31.21
C TRP A 152 -22.76 15.73 -32.58
N PRO A 153 -22.42 16.79 -33.33
CA PRO A 153 -22.79 16.92 -34.73
C PRO A 153 -22.32 15.72 -35.55
N ALA A 154 -23.14 15.26 -36.51
CA ALA A 154 -22.88 14.05 -37.28
C ALA A 154 -21.56 14.10 -38.08
N GLN A 155 -21.13 15.30 -38.50
CA GLN A 155 -19.90 15.54 -39.23
C GLN A 155 -18.63 15.58 -38.37
N TRP A 156 -18.76 15.57 -37.04
CA TRP A 156 -17.62 15.46 -36.13
C TRP A 156 -17.26 14.00 -35.96
N LYS A 157 -15.97 13.67 -36.13
CA LYS A 157 -15.50 12.27 -36.06
C LYS A 157 -14.25 12.13 -35.21
N ILE A 158 -14.15 11.00 -34.52
CA ILE A 158 -12.92 10.57 -33.85
C ILE A 158 -12.06 9.82 -34.86
N ARG A 159 -10.83 10.28 -35.08
CA ARG A 159 -9.87 9.65 -36.00
C ARG A 159 -8.77 8.86 -35.29
N SER A 160 -8.50 9.17 -34.03
CA SER A 160 -7.63 8.30 -33.24
C SER A 160 -7.93 8.35 -31.76
N ILE A 161 -7.68 7.23 -31.09
CA ILE A 161 -7.61 7.16 -29.63
C ILE A 161 -6.30 6.50 -29.26
N THR A 162 -5.48 7.20 -28.48
CA THR A 162 -4.24 6.69 -27.91
C THR A 162 -4.45 6.40 -26.44
N TYR A 163 -4.38 5.13 -26.07
CA TYR A 163 -4.39 4.65 -24.70
C TYR A 163 -2.96 4.48 -24.20
N LEU A 164 -2.62 5.19 -23.13
CA LEU A 164 -1.32 5.11 -22.46
C LEU A 164 -1.52 4.40 -21.12
N SER A 165 -1.15 3.13 -21.03
CA SER A 165 -1.34 2.34 -19.79
C SER A 165 -2.79 2.31 -19.29
N THR A 166 -3.78 2.40 -20.18
CA THR A 166 -5.20 2.38 -19.79
C THR A 166 -5.63 0.97 -19.42
N PRO A 167 -6.24 0.76 -18.23
CA PRO A 167 -6.85 -0.52 -17.89
C PRO A 167 -8.18 -0.70 -18.64
N PHE A 168 -8.35 -1.83 -19.31
CA PHE A 168 -9.56 -2.13 -20.08
C PHE A 168 -10.48 -3.07 -19.32
N PHE A 169 -11.43 -2.48 -18.60
CA PHE A 169 -12.49 -3.16 -17.88
C PHE A 169 -13.31 -4.13 -18.76
N THR A 170 -13.70 -5.28 -18.19
CA THR A 170 -14.54 -6.25 -18.92
C THR A 170 -15.99 -5.81 -19.06
N GLN A 171 -16.51 -5.02 -18.10
CA GLN A 171 -17.91 -4.60 -18.08
C GLN A 171 -18.06 -3.08 -18.06
N LEU A 172 -17.23 -2.38 -17.28
CA LEU A 172 -17.29 -0.94 -17.12
C LEU A 172 -16.66 -0.22 -18.31
N HIS A 173 -17.00 1.06 -18.50
CA HIS A 173 -16.29 1.98 -19.39
C HIS A 173 -16.04 1.46 -20.82
N GLN A 174 -17.03 0.77 -21.39
CA GLN A 174 -16.97 0.27 -22.75
C GLN A 174 -17.00 1.43 -23.75
N VAL A 175 -16.21 1.31 -24.81
CA VAL A 175 -16.13 2.28 -25.90
C VAL A 175 -17.38 2.25 -26.79
N ASP A 176 -17.80 3.39 -27.34
CA ASP A 176 -18.85 3.49 -28.38
C ASP A 176 -18.24 3.99 -29.68
N SER A 177 -18.29 3.17 -30.74
CA SER A 177 -17.65 3.47 -32.02
C SER A 177 -18.52 4.27 -32.99
N LYS A 178 -19.75 4.67 -32.61
CA LYS A 178 -20.67 5.39 -33.52
C LYS A 178 -20.12 6.72 -34.05
N VAL A 179 -19.29 7.38 -33.25
CA VAL A 179 -18.64 8.66 -33.62
C VAL A 179 -17.27 8.48 -34.27
N PHE A 180 -16.84 7.24 -34.49
CA PHE A 180 -15.55 6.99 -35.12
C PHE A 180 -15.62 7.28 -36.61
N HIS A 181 -14.53 7.79 -37.15
CA HIS A 181 -14.29 7.80 -38.59
C HIS A 181 -14.02 6.37 -39.07
N ASP A 182 -14.28 6.07 -40.34
CA ASP A 182 -14.04 4.71 -40.88
C ASP A 182 -12.58 4.27 -40.77
N ASP A 183 -11.68 5.22 -40.92
CA ASP A 183 -10.23 5.01 -40.82
C ASP A 183 -9.69 5.26 -39.39
N CYS A 184 -10.56 5.30 -38.38
CA CYS A 184 -10.13 5.55 -36.99
C CYS A 184 -9.10 4.53 -36.53
N THR A 185 -7.97 5.00 -36.01
CA THR A 185 -6.89 4.15 -35.49
C THR A 185 -6.86 4.15 -33.97
N ILE A 186 -6.82 2.98 -33.38
CA ILE A 186 -6.62 2.80 -31.94
C ILE A 186 -5.14 2.53 -31.70
N ILE A 187 -4.50 3.31 -30.83
CA ILE A 187 -3.09 3.17 -30.47
C ILE A 187 -3.05 2.74 -29.01
N ASN A 188 -2.47 1.58 -28.73
CA ASN A 188 -2.38 1.03 -27.38
C ASN A 188 -0.91 0.95 -26.95
N VAL A 189 -0.54 1.79 -25.99
CA VAL A 189 0.82 1.87 -25.44
C VAL A 189 0.85 1.17 -24.10
N THR A 190 1.71 0.16 -23.96
CA THR A 190 1.79 -0.70 -22.77
C THR A 190 3.20 -0.78 -22.22
N CYS A 191 3.33 -0.89 -20.90
CA CYS A 191 4.58 -1.24 -20.22
C CYS A 191 4.38 -2.57 -19.47
N LYS A 192 5.26 -3.55 -19.71
CA LYS A 192 5.25 -4.87 -19.03
C LYS A 192 5.26 -4.73 -17.51
N TYR A 193 5.95 -3.71 -17.00
CA TYR A 193 6.16 -3.51 -15.56
C TYR A 193 5.05 -2.72 -14.86
N ASP A 194 4.05 -2.28 -15.61
CA ASP A 194 2.88 -1.58 -15.09
C ASP A 194 1.89 -2.57 -14.47
N ILE A 195 1.90 -2.68 -13.14
CA ILE A 195 0.94 -3.53 -12.41
C ILE A 195 -0.42 -2.84 -12.23
N THR A 196 -0.50 -1.52 -12.44
CA THR A 196 -1.77 -0.79 -12.34
C THR A 196 -2.71 -1.19 -13.45
N GLN A 197 -2.21 -1.18 -14.69
CA GLN A 197 -2.98 -1.63 -15.86
C GLN A 197 -3.30 -3.12 -15.82
N GLN A 198 -2.43 -3.93 -15.21
CA GLN A 198 -2.54 -5.39 -15.25
C GLN A 198 -3.40 -5.99 -14.16
N VAL A 199 -3.51 -5.32 -13.00
CA VAL A 199 -4.00 -5.93 -11.75
C VAL A 199 -4.75 -4.92 -10.88
N ILE A 200 -4.09 -3.83 -10.48
CA ILE A 200 -4.60 -2.97 -9.41
C ILE A 200 -5.89 -2.26 -9.82
N ALA A 201 -6.03 -1.91 -11.09
CA ALA A 201 -7.21 -1.24 -11.64
C ALA A 201 -8.49 -2.11 -11.60
N ASP A 202 -8.36 -3.42 -11.36
CA ASP A 202 -9.51 -4.31 -11.16
C ASP A 202 -10.39 -3.86 -9.99
N PHE A 203 -9.78 -3.17 -9.02
CA PHE A 203 -10.44 -2.61 -7.85
C PHE A 203 -10.69 -1.12 -8.07
N SER A 204 -11.94 -0.75 -8.38
CA SER A 204 -12.36 0.65 -8.29
C SER A 204 -12.46 1.03 -6.80
N LEU A 205 -11.37 1.60 -6.26
CA LEU A 205 -11.23 1.96 -4.86
C LEU A 205 -11.62 3.41 -4.59
N HIS A 206 -12.31 3.68 -3.49
CA HIS A 206 -12.52 5.07 -3.11
C HIS A 206 -11.18 5.72 -2.64
N PRO A 207 -10.79 6.93 -3.11
CA PRO A 207 -9.45 7.51 -2.89
C PRO A 207 -9.01 7.59 -1.41
N MET A 208 -7.96 6.89 -1.01
CA MET A 208 -7.55 6.86 0.40
C MET A 208 -6.30 7.67 0.72
N THR A 209 -5.51 8.09 -0.27
CA THR A 209 -4.15 8.63 -0.02
C THR A 209 -4.16 9.89 0.83
N GLY A 210 -5.02 10.87 0.48
CA GLY A 210 -5.18 12.08 1.29
C GLY A 210 -5.75 11.79 2.70
N LEU A 211 -6.62 10.80 2.81
CA LEU A 211 -7.25 10.39 4.06
C LEU A 211 -6.26 9.69 4.99
N LEU A 212 -5.47 8.75 4.46
CA LEU A 212 -4.41 8.05 5.19
C LEU A 212 -3.35 9.02 5.71
N LYS A 213 -2.97 10.00 4.89
CA LYS A 213 -2.07 11.06 5.34
C LYS A 213 -2.69 11.91 6.47
N ALA A 214 -3.96 12.30 6.33
CA ALA A 214 -4.67 13.08 7.34
C ALA A 214 -4.78 12.37 8.69
N VAL A 215 -4.92 11.03 8.69
CA VAL A 215 -5.00 10.22 9.92
C VAL A 215 -3.62 9.78 10.44
N GLY A 216 -2.51 10.28 9.88
CA GLY A 216 -1.16 10.00 10.36
C GLY A 216 -0.66 8.59 10.03
N ALA A 217 -1.06 8.00 8.89
CA ALA A 217 -0.61 6.67 8.48
C ALA A 217 0.92 6.57 8.33
N ASP A 218 1.59 7.64 7.90
CA ASP A 218 3.05 7.69 7.81
C ASP A 218 3.70 7.56 9.21
N GLU A 219 3.13 8.24 10.21
CA GLU A 219 3.59 8.15 11.60
C GLU A 219 3.38 6.76 12.18
N LEU A 220 2.22 6.14 11.90
CA LEU A 220 1.94 4.75 12.27
C LEU A 220 2.96 3.79 11.63
N GLY A 221 3.27 3.99 10.35
CA GLY A 221 4.29 3.22 9.63
C GLY A 221 5.70 3.38 10.22
N HIS A 222 6.07 4.60 10.62
CA HIS A 222 7.33 4.87 11.31
C HIS A 222 7.40 4.18 12.67
N LEU A 223 6.36 4.28 13.49
CA LEU A 223 6.30 3.60 14.80
C LEU A 223 6.45 2.08 14.66
N LEU A 224 5.77 1.48 13.68
CA LEU A 224 5.90 0.04 13.40
C LEU A 224 7.32 -0.32 12.95
N THR A 225 7.91 0.48 12.06
CA THR A 225 9.28 0.27 11.56
C THR A 225 10.29 0.34 12.71
N ASP A 226 10.15 1.33 13.58
CA ASP A 226 11.05 1.52 14.71
C ASP A 226 10.85 0.43 15.76
N MET A 227 9.62 -0.01 16.03
CA MET A 227 9.35 -1.18 16.88
C MET A 227 10.01 -2.45 16.31
N VAL A 228 9.96 -2.66 15.00
CA VAL A 228 10.63 -3.79 14.32
C VAL A 228 12.15 -3.66 14.38
N LYS A 229 12.72 -2.46 14.37
CA LYS A 229 14.17 -2.27 14.54
C LYS A 229 14.62 -2.60 15.97
N ASP A 230 13.86 -2.15 16.97
CA ASP A 230 14.14 -2.42 18.38
C ASP A 230 14.00 -3.91 18.70
N LEU A 231 12.94 -4.55 18.20
CA LEU A 231 12.68 -5.98 18.38
C LEU A 231 13.38 -6.86 17.35
N GLY A 232 14.06 -6.24 16.37
CA GLY A 232 14.64 -6.93 15.22
C GLY A 232 15.67 -7.95 15.64
N PRO A 233 16.09 -8.83 14.71
CA PRO A 233 17.05 -9.89 14.98
C PRO A 233 18.45 -9.31 15.16
N SER A 234 18.66 -8.46 16.15
CA SER A 234 19.98 -8.39 16.75
C SER A 234 20.19 -9.78 17.33
N LYS A 235 21.14 -10.49 16.71
CA LYS A 235 21.69 -11.75 17.20
C LYS A 235 21.84 -11.65 18.72
N ASP A 236 22.28 -10.49 19.21
CA ASP A 236 22.51 -10.20 20.61
C ASP A 236 21.27 -10.21 21.50
N VAL A 237 20.07 -9.80 21.06
CA VAL A 237 18.87 -9.79 21.93
C VAL A 237 18.27 -11.18 22.05
N ALA A 238 18.07 -11.86 20.91
CA ALA A 238 17.61 -13.24 20.91
C ALA A 238 18.65 -14.14 21.60
N GLN A 239 19.94 -13.98 21.29
CA GLN A 239 21.01 -14.68 21.99
C GLN A 239 21.02 -14.32 23.46
N SER A 240 20.96 -13.04 23.88
CA SER A 240 20.94 -12.67 25.30
C SER A 240 19.76 -13.28 26.06
N PHE A 241 18.55 -13.22 25.49
CA PHE A 241 17.35 -13.83 26.08
C PHE A 241 17.46 -15.36 26.13
N PHE A 242 17.90 -16.01 25.06
CA PHE A 242 18.06 -17.46 25.03
C PHE A 242 19.31 -17.94 25.77
N THR A 243 20.35 -17.12 25.97
CA THR A 243 21.51 -17.42 26.83
C THR A 243 21.17 -17.23 28.29
N SER A 244 20.38 -16.21 28.64
CA SER A 244 19.87 -16.03 30.01
C SER A 244 18.86 -17.11 30.40
N ILE A 245 18.22 -17.73 29.39
CA ILE A 245 17.27 -18.83 29.54
C ILE A 245 17.92 -20.19 29.19
N ASN A 246 19.19 -20.20 28.76
CA ASN A 246 19.81 -21.40 28.20
C ASN A 246 19.86 -22.48 29.28
N PRO A 247 19.30 -23.67 29.00
CA PRO A 247 19.49 -24.81 29.87
C PRO A 247 20.94 -25.25 29.97
N SER A 248 21.94 -24.61 29.35
CA SER A 248 23.35 -24.77 29.75
C SER A 248 23.60 -24.30 31.18
N ILE A 249 22.82 -23.39 31.76
CA ILE A 249 22.83 -23.13 33.21
C ILE A 249 22.22 -24.32 33.99
N LEU A 250 21.33 -25.09 33.35
CA LEU A 250 20.70 -26.31 33.92
C LEU A 250 21.48 -27.61 33.57
N LYS A 251 22.32 -27.60 32.53
CA LYS A 251 23.19 -28.68 32.04
C LYS A 251 24.63 -28.52 32.51
N GLU A 252 25.10 -27.32 32.82
CA GLU A 252 26.24 -27.13 33.76
C GLU A 252 25.79 -27.46 35.19
N GLY A 253 24.48 -27.57 35.42
CA GLY A 253 23.93 -28.39 36.49
C GLY A 253 24.37 -29.86 36.44
N SER A 254 24.79 -30.44 35.30
CA SER A 254 25.45 -31.77 35.31
C SER A 254 26.94 -31.69 35.67
N ARG A 255 27.49 -30.49 35.90
CA ARG A 255 28.66 -30.22 36.73
C ARG A 255 28.21 -29.74 38.13
N TRP A 256 27.27 -30.46 38.75
CA TRP A 256 27.02 -30.40 40.20
C TRP A 256 28.31 -30.54 41.04
N ASN A 257 29.41 -31.06 40.46
CA ASN A 257 30.74 -31.11 41.07
C ASN A 257 31.53 -29.77 41.03
N GLU A 258 31.19 -28.81 40.17
CA GLU A 258 31.81 -27.47 40.14
C GLU A 258 30.97 -26.38 40.85
N LEU A 259 29.73 -26.72 41.24
CA LEU A 259 28.98 -26.09 42.34
C LEU A 259 29.62 -26.34 43.72
N HIS A 260 30.84 -26.89 43.76
CA HIS A 260 31.74 -26.84 44.91
C HIS A 260 32.30 -25.43 45.20
N THR A 261 32.00 -24.42 44.37
CA THR A 261 32.22 -23.02 44.76
C THR A 261 31.03 -22.39 45.49
N TRP A 262 29.94 -23.13 45.73
CA TRP A 262 28.96 -22.82 46.78
C TRP A 262 29.27 -23.50 48.12
N LYS A 263 30.17 -24.50 48.16
CA LYS A 263 30.67 -25.09 49.41
C LYS A 263 31.41 -24.06 50.28
N ASN A 264 32.12 -23.11 49.67
CA ASN A 264 32.88 -22.11 50.43
C ASN A 264 32.00 -21.01 51.08
N LEU A 265 30.68 -21.01 50.85
CA LEU A 265 29.70 -20.18 51.58
C LEU A 265 28.77 -21.02 52.47
N THR A 266 28.90 -22.35 52.48
CA THR A 266 28.00 -23.29 53.17
C THR A 266 28.68 -24.38 54.01
N ASP A 267 29.99 -24.29 54.28
CA ASP A 267 30.73 -25.22 55.16
C ASP A 267 30.36 -25.10 56.67
N GLY A 268 29.09 -24.84 56.99
CA GLY A 268 28.59 -24.80 58.37
C GLY A 268 27.08 -24.85 58.53
N LEU A 269 26.30 -25.27 57.52
CA LEU A 269 24.84 -25.34 57.64
C LEU A 269 24.30 -26.73 57.29
N ASP A 270 23.96 -27.48 58.35
CA ASP A 270 23.15 -28.69 58.30
C ASP A 270 21.70 -28.34 57.88
N TRP A 271 21.13 -29.10 56.95
CA TRP A 271 19.76 -28.93 56.48
C TRP A 271 18.70 -29.20 57.57
N GLU A 272 19.06 -29.97 58.62
CA GLU A 272 18.21 -30.11 59.81
C GLU A 272 18.27 -28.86 60.73
N ASP A 273 19.31 -28.03 60.64
CA ASP A 273 19.40 -26.76 61.38
C ASP A 273 18.68 -25.61 60.66
N LEU A 274 18.52 -25.69 59.34
CA LEU A 274 17.63 -24.81 58.56
C LEU A 274 16.15 -24.93 58.98
N LYS A 275 15.73 -26.11 59.47
CA LYS A 275 14.39 -26.28 60.07
C LYS A 275 14.26 -25.60 61.43
N LYS A 276 15.37 -25.37 62.15
CA LYS A 276 15.41 -24.71 63.47
C LYS A 276 15.63 -23.20 63.40
N LEU A 277 15.81 -22.62 62.21
CA LEU A 277 15.97 -21.17 62.08
C LEU A 277 14.79 -20.40 62.71
N PRO A 278 15.06 -19.29 63.42
CA PRO A 278 14.03 -18.41 63.95
C PRO A 278 13.07 -17.99 62.83
N ALA A 279 11.78 -17.91 63.13
CA ALA A 279 10.75 -17.56 62.15
C ALA A 279 11.06 -16.24 61.40
N ALA A 280 11.75 -15.31 62.07
CA ALA A 280 12.22 -14.05 61.48
C ALA A 280 13.24 -14.26 60.34
N LEU A 281 14.24 -15.15 60.49
CA LEU A 281 15.24 -15.38 59.43
C LEU A 281 14.66 -16.19 58.26
N LYS A 282 13.67 -17.06 58.52
CA LYS A 282 12.89 -17.71 57.46
C LYS A 282 12.01 -16.70 56.71
N GLU A 283 11.49 -15.68 57.40
CA GLU A 283 10.83 -14.57 56.72
C GLU A 283 11.81 -13.67 55.97
N ASP A 284 13.00 -13.41 56.50
CA ASP A 284 14.04 -12.66 55.78
C ASP A 284 14.55 -13.42 54.55
N LEU A 285 14.63 -14.75 54.60
CA LEU A 285 14.95 -15.60 53.44
C LEU A 285 13.80 -15.69 52.42
N LYS A 286 12.54 -15.56 52.86
CA LYS A 286 11.40 -15.34 51.94
C LYS A 286 11.40 -13.93 51.35
N GLN A 287 12.00 -12.95 52.04
CA GLN A 287 12.21 -11.58 51.55
C GLN A 287 13.46 -11.44 50.66
N LEU A 288 14.46 -12.31 50.83
CA LEU A 288 15.55 -12.54 49.89
C LEU A 288 14.96 -13.26 48.68
N ASP A 289 14.55 -12.46 47.71
CA ASP A 289 14.06 -12.91 46.41
C ASP A 289 15.19 -13.59 45.62
N ILE A 290 15.66 -14.76 46.05
CA ILE A 290 16.64 -15.62 45.33
C ILE A 290 15.92 -16.31 44.15
N ARG A 291 15.17 -15.53 43.37
CA ARG A 291 14.78 -15.90 42.02
C ARG A 291 16.02 -15.67 41.17
N VAL A 292 16.41 -16.65 40.37
CA VAL A 292 17.48 -16.52 39.37
C VAL A 292 17.35 -15.13 38.73
N ALA A 293 18.31 -14.23 38.98
CA ALA A 293 18.23 -12.85 38.53
C ALA A 293 19.16 -12.67 37.34
N PHE A 294 18.77 -11.80 36.40
CA PHE A 294 19.73 -11.34 35.40
C PHE A 294 20.93 -10.69 36.09
N LYS A 295 22.11 -10.78 35.48
CA LYS A 295 23.17 -9.82 35.82
C LYS A 295 22.60 -8.42 35.63
N LYS A 296 22.98 -7.49 36.50
CA LYS A 296 22.38 -6.14 36.55
C LYS A 296 22.36 -5.48 35.16
N GLU A 297 23.46 -5.53 34.43
CA GLU A 297 23.61 -4.93 33.10
C GLU A 297 22.74 -5.63 32.05
N GLU A 298 22.67 -6.96 32.10
CA GLU A 298 21.82 -7.78 31.20
C GLU A 298 20.33 -7.52 31.48
N GLY A 299 19.96 -7.42 32.75
CA GLY A 299 18.61 -7.11 33.20
C GLY A 299 18.19 -5.71 32.78
N ILE A 300 19.03 -4.70 33.00
CA ILE A 300 18.81 -3.33 32.51
C ILE A 300 18.61 -3.35 31.00
N ARG A 301 19.48 -4.06 30.25
CA ARG A 301 19.40 -4.12 28.79
C ARG A 301 18.09 -4.76 28.32
N PHE A 302 17.75 -5.94 28.85
CA PHE A 302 16.54 -6.67 28.47
C PHE A 302 15.27 -5.87 28.83
N TYR A 303 15.14 -5.43 30.08
CA TYR A 303 13.96 -4.70 30.53
C TYR A 303 13.83 -3.34 29.81
N SER A 304 14.93 -2.63 29.51
CA SER A 304 14.88 -1.37 28.77
C SER A 304 14.41 -1.57 27.33
N LEU A 305 14.87 -2.65 26.68
CA LEU A 305 14.44 -2.96 25.32
C LEU A 305 12.95 -3.27 25.26
N VAL A 306 12.48 -4.17 26.14
CA VAL A 306 11.07 -4.55 26.19
C VAL A 306 10.22 -3.37 26.60
N HIS A 307 10.63 -2.57 27.59
CA HIS A 307 9.92 -1.36 28.00
C HIS A 307 9.79 -0.34 26.84
N THR A 308 10.85 -0.16 26.05
CA THR A 308 10.82 0.73 24.86
C THR A 308 9.82 0.20 23.82
N ALA A 309 9.86 -1.10 23.52
CA ALA A 309 8.92 -1.72 22.58
C ALA A 309 7.45 -1.62 23.05
N LEU A 310 7.18 -1.87 24.34
CA LEU A 310 5.85 -1.73 24.93
C LEU A 310 5.35 -0.29 24.89
N SER A 311 6.25 0.68 25.11
CA SER A 311 5.93 2.11 25.02
C SER A 311 5.53 2.51 23.59
N ARG A 312 6.30 2.08 22.59
CA ARG A 312 5.96 2.32 21.17
C ARG A 312 4.67 1.63 20.74
N LEU A 313 4.37 0.45 21.29
CA LEU A 313 3.12 -0.25 21.03
C LEU A 313 1.91 0.51 21.61
N LEU A 314 2.05 1.12 22.80
CA LEU A 314 1.01 2.00 23.35
C LEU A 314 0.82 3.27 22.52
N ASP A 315 1.90 3.89 22.07
CA ASP A 315 1.83 5.05 21.17
C ASP A 315 1.14 4.67 19.86
N PHE A 316 1.45 3.50 19.32
CA PHE A 316 0.79 2.95 18.14
C PHE A 316 -0.70 2.72 18.38
N PHE A 317 -1.12 2.13 19.51
CA PHE A 317 -2.55 1.95 19.83
C PHE A 317 -3.28 3.27 19.97
N THR A 318 -2.67 4.26 20.60
CA THR A 318 -3.22 5.61 20.76
C THR A 318 -3.48 6.26 19.40
N LYS A 319 -2.48 6.23 18.51
CA LYS A 319 -2.61 6.79 17.15
C LYS A 319 -3.57 5.99 16.29
N LEU A 320 -3.57 4.67 16.39
CA LEU A 320 -4.50 3.81 15.67
C LEU A 320 -5.95 4.08 16.09
N ARG A 321 -6.22 4.26 17.38
CA ARG A 321 -7.53 4.65 17.90
C ARG A 321 -7.99 5.99 17.33
N ALA A 322 -7.12 6.99 17.34
CA ALA A 322 -7.40 8.30 16.75
C ALA A 322 -7.73 8.17 15.24
N ALA A 323 -6.95 7.39 14.51
CA ALA A 323 -7.19 7.12 13.09
C ALA A 323 -8.54 6.41 12.87
N ILE A 324 -8.88 5.39 13.65
CA ILE A 324 -10.17 4.69 13.55
C ILE A 324 -11.34 5.67 13.77
N HIS A 325 -11.27 6.53 14.79
CA HIS A 325 -12.31 7.53 15.04
C HIS A 325 -12.45 8.51 13.87
N GLN A 326 -11.36 9.05 13.35
CA GLN A 326 -11.39 9.98 12.22
C GLN A 326 -11.95 9.32 10.95
N LEU A 327 -11.51 8.10 10.63
CA LEU A 327 -12.01 7.34 9.49
C LEU A 327 -13.49 6.97 9.65
N ASN A 328 -13.99 6.83 10.88
CA ASN A 328 -15.40 6.55 11.16
C ASN A 328 -16.31 7.79 11.16
N GLN A 329 -15.85 8.92 11.71
CA GLN A 329 -16.62 10.17 11.69
C GLN A 329 -16.72 10.76 10.28
N GLY A 330 -15.74 10.43 9.45
CA GLY A 330 -15.65 10.85 8.07
C GLY A 330 -14.86 12.15 7.91
N ILE A 331 -14.20 12.25 6.77
CA ILE A 331 -13.30 13.37 6.46
C ILE A 331 -13.99 14.24 5.43
N THR A 332 -14.11 15.54 5.74
CA THR A 332 -14.69 16.52 4.83
C THR A 332 -13.61 17.15 3.99
N TYR A 333 -13.80 17.14 2.67
CA TYR A 333 -12.92 17.80 1.72
C TYR A 333 -13.71 18.65 0.74
N GLU A 334 -13.04 19.64 0.17
CA GLU A 334 -13.64 20.53 -0.82
C GLU A 334 -13.73 19.86 -2.19
N VAL A 335 -14.86 20.07 -2.86
CA VAL A 335 -15.14 19.55 -4.20
C VAL A 335 -15.74 20.63 -5.08
N HIS A 336 -15.65 20.46 -6.39
CA HIS A 336 -16.28 21.39 -7.33
C HIS A 336 -17.82 21.37 -7.21
N LYS A 337 -18.48 22.51 -7.50
CA LYS A 337 -19.96 22.65 -7.43
C LYS A 337 -20.73 21.65 -8.30
N SER A 338 -20.10 21.14 -9.36
CA SER A 338 -20.68 20.10 -10.23
C SER A 338 -20.63 18.69 -9.62
N VAL A 339 -19.80 18.48 -8.60
CA VAL A 339 -19.71 17.22 -7.85
C VAL A 339 -20.67 17.23 -6.67
N HIS A 340 -20.72 18.33 -5.92
CA HIS A 340 -21.67 18.52 -4.83
C HIS A 340 -22.06 20.00 -4.71
N PRO A 341 -23.36 20.35 -4.58
CA PRO A 341 -23.81 21.75 -4.56
C PRO A 341 -23.16 22.61 -3.47
N SER A 342 -22.88 22.01 -2.31
CA SER A 342 -22.25 22.71 -1.17
C SER A 342 -20.74 22.94 -1.33
N LYS A 343 -20.13 22.49 -2.43
CA LYS A 343 -18.66 22.42 -2.62
C LYS A 343 -17.90 21.63 -1.55
N LYS A 344 -18.60 20.87 -0.71
CA LYS A 344 -18.02 20.02 0.33
C LYS A 344 -18.60 18.62 0.23
N GLN A 345 -17.74 17.62 0.41
CA GLN A 345 -18.14 16.23 0.50
C GLN A 345 -17.50 15.62 1.74
N THR A 346 -18.30 14.99 2.58
CA THR A 346 -17.82 14.21 3.71
C THR A 346 -17.83 12.74 3.33
N ARG A 347 -16.71 12.06 3.57
CA ARG A 347 -16.61 10.62 3.35
C ARG A 347 -16.26 9.89 4.63
N GLN A 348 -17.16 9.03 5.05
CA GLN A 348 -16.90 7.99 6.04
C GLN A 348 -16.15 6.84 5.36
N VAL A 349 -14.98 6.46 5.90
CA VAL A 349 -14.17 5.35 5.40
C VAL A 349 -14.53 4.06 6.13
N LEU A 350 -14.66 4.12 7.45
CA LEU A 350 -15.03 2.96 8.28
C LEU A 350 -16.50 3.06 8.68
N SER A 351 -17.27 1.98 8.46
CA SER A 351 -18.59 1.85 9.07
C SER A 351 -18.49 1.86 10.60
N SER A 352 -19.54 2.33 11.29
CA SER A 352 -19.56 2.34 12.77
C SER A 352 -19.47 0.94 13.36
N ALA A 353 -20.01 -0.07 12.67
CA ALA A 353 -19.88 -1.47 13.06
C ALA A 353 -18.42 -1.95 12.99
N LEU A 354 -17.71 -1.64 11.90
CA LEU A 354 -16.30 -2.04 11.74
C LEU A 354 -15.39 -1.27 12.71
N ALA A 355 -15.59 0.03 12.86
CA ALA A 355 -14.85 0.86 13.81
C ALA A 355 -15.01 0.35 15.25
N ALA A 356 -16.24 0.04 15.68
CA ALA A 356 -16.50 -0.51 17.01
C ALA A 356 -15.80 -1.87 17.25
N ARG A 357 -15.63 -2.68 16.20
CA ARG A 357 -14.88 -3.95 16.29
C ARG A 357 -13.38 -3.73 16.44
N PHE A 358 -12.80 -2.81 15.67
CA PHE A 358 -11.40 -2.42 15.86
C PHE A 358 -11.15 -1.92 17.28
N LEU A 359 -11.99 -0.99 17.76
CA LEU A 359 -11.88 -0.41 19.10
C LEU A 359 -12.01 -1.48 20.19
N ARG A 360 -12.95 -2.42 20.05
CA ARG A 360 -13.11 -3.53 20.99
C ARG A 360 -11.83 -4.36 21.14
N HIS A 361 -11.12 -4.63 20.05
CA HIS A 361 -9.86 -5.37 20.14
C HIS A 361 -8.76 -4.55 20.83
N LEU A 362 -8.70 -3.24 20.61
CA LEU A 362 -7.79 -2.36 21.34
C LEU A 362 -8.14 -2.33 22.85
N ASP A 363 -9.42 -2.20 23.19
CA ASP A 363 -9.91 -2.18 24.57
C ASP A 363 -9.60 -3.48 25.32
N LEU A 364 -9.51 -4.62 24.62
CA LEU A 364 -9.10 -5.91 25.19
C LEU A 364 -7.59 -6.01 25.45
N LEU A 365 -6.76 -5.33 24.65
CA LEU A 365 -5.29 -5.45 24.70
C LEU A 365 -4.65 -4.38 25.59
N GLU A 366 -5.17 -3.16 25.54
CA GLU A 366 -4.57 -1.97 26.12
C GLU A 366 -4.41 -2.03 27.65
N PRO A 367 -5.41 -2.49 28.44
CA PRO A 367 -5.26 -2.58 29.89
C PRO A 367 -4.09 -3.48 30.32
N GLY A 368 -3.94 -4.65 29.68
CA GLY A 368 -2.84 -5.56 29.94
C GLY A 368 -1.49 -5.00 29.52
N LEU A 369 -1.44 -4.32 28.36
CA LEU A 369 -0.24 -3.66 27.86
C LEU A 369 0.24 -2.53 28.81
N VAL A 370 -0.68 -1.70 29.32
CA VAL A 370 -0.38 -0.63 30.29
C VAL A 370 0.21 -1.21 31.57
N LYS A 371 -0.41 -2.26 32.12
CA LYS A 371 0.09 -2.96 33.31
C LYS A 371 1.48 -3.56 33.07
N THR A 372 1.67 -4.21 31.92
CA THR A 372 2.95 -4.82 31.52
C THR A 372 4.05 -3.77 31.43
N ARG A 373 3.82 -2.65 30.75
CA ARG A 373 4.79 -1.54 30.70
C ARG A 373 5.12 -1.03 32.11
N ALA A 374 4.10 -0.82 32.95
CA ALA A 374 4.29 -0.31 34.30
C ALA A 374 5.15 -1.25 35.17
N ALA A 375 4.97 -2.57 35.06
CA ALA A 375 5.80 -3.54 35.75
C ALA A 375 7.26 -3.47 35.27
N PHE A 376 7.50 -3.43 33.95
CA PHE A 376 8.85 -3.29 33.41
C PHE A 376 9.53 -1.97 33.84
N ALA A 377 8.79 -0.85 33.83
CA ALA A 377 9.27 0.44 34.31
C ALA A 377 9.65 0.40 35.80
N LYS A 378 8.83 -0.27 36.62
CA LYS A 378 9.10 -0.47 38.05
C LYS A 378 10.39 -1.24 38.28
N ARG A 379 10.60 -2.35 37.55
CA ARG A 379 11.84 -3.16 37.63
C ARG A 379 13.09 -2.36 37.26
N LEU A 380 13.00 -1.53 36.22
CA LEU A 380 14.09 -0.63 35.81
C LEU A 380 14.41 0.40 36.90
N LYS A 381 13.39 1.01 37.51
CA LYS A 381 13.56 1.97 38.61
C LYS A 381 14.19 1.32 39.85
N GLU A 382 13.76 0.10 40.18
CA GLU A 382 14.23 -0.64 41.35
C GLU A 382 15.58 -1.33 41.12
N GLN A 383 16.03 -1.43 39.86
CA GLN A 383 17.22 -2.17 39.44
C GLN A 383 17.23 -3.63 39.93
N ARG A 384 16.05 -4.25 39.99
CA ARG A 384 15.85 -5.66 40.39
C ARG A 384 15.23 -6.41 39.22
N PHE A 385 15.91 -7.45 38.74
CA PHE A 385 15.55 -8.18 37.52
C PHE A 385 15.43 -9.70 37.75
N PRO A 386 14.45 -10.14 38.53
CA PRO A 386 14.20 -11.57 38.75
C PRO A 386 13.66 -12.23 37.48
N ILE A 387 14.38 -13.20 36.92
CA ILE A 387 14.02 -13.93 35.68
C ILE A 387 12.66 -14.61 35.85
N LEU A 388 12.39 -15.16 37.03
CA LEU A 388 11.13 -15.86 37.31
C LEU A 388 9.91 -14.92 37.39
N CYS A 389 10.11 -13.60 37.59
CA CYS A 389 9.00 -12.64 37.60
C CYS A 389 8.65 -12.08 36.23
N VAL A 390 9.41 -12.39 35.17
CA VAL A 390 9.09 -11.91 33.82
C VAL A 390 7.67 -12.33 33.41
N ALA A 391 7.20 -13.51 33.87
CA ALA A 391 5.82 -13.96 33.68
C ALA A 391 4.78 -13.08 34.36
N GLU A 392 5.06 -12.68 35.61
CA GLU A 392 4.20 -11.78 36.38
C GLU A 392 4.20 -10.38 35.74
N ASP A 393 5.38 -9.91 35.32
CA ASP A 393 5.57 -8.59 34.72
C ASP A 393 4.94 -8.49 33.32
N LEU A 394 4.75 -9.60 32.60
CA LEU A 394 4.12 -9.66 31.27
C LEU A 394 2.58 -9.77 31.27
N TYR A 395 1.97 -9.90 32.45
CA TYR A 395 0.50 -10.05 32.61
C TYR A 395 -0.10 -11.02 31.59
N VAL A 396 0.33 -12.28 31.64
CA VAL A 396 0.04 -13.31 30.61
C VAL A 396 -1.45 -13.38 30.23
N THR A 397 -2.34 -13.33 31.23
CA THR A 397 -3.79 -13.45 31.02
C THR A 397 -4.39 -12.18 30.44
N GLU A 398 -3.98 -11.02 30.91
CA GLU A 398 -4.54 -9.72 30.51
C GLU A 398 -3.90 -9.13 29.26
N PHE A 399 -2.71 -9.58 28.86
CA PHE A 399 -1.99 -9.03 27.70
C PHE A 399 -1.60 -10.11 26.69
N LEU A 400 -0.71 -11.04 27.06
CA LEU A 400 -0.08 -11.94 26.09
C LEU A 400 -1.09 -12.90 25.43
N LYS A 401 -2.04 -13.43 26.21
CA LYS A 401 -3.10 -14.29 25.68
C LYS A 401 -4.04 -13.54 24.74
N PRO A 402 -4.62 -12.37 25.10
CA PRO A 402 -5.38 -11.54 24.17
C PRO A 402 -4.60 -11.16 22.90
N LEU A 403 -3.30 -10.88 23.03
CA LEU A 403 -2.43 -10.58 21.88
C LEU A 403 -2.30 -11.79 20.94
N ASN A 404 -2.06 -12.97 21.49
CA ASN A 404 -2.03 -14.22 20.74
C ASN A 404 -3.36 -14.50 20.03
N ASP A 405 -4.48 -14.33 20.73
CA ASP A 405 -5.80 -14.53 20.16
C ASP A 405 -6.06 -13.54 19.01
N PHE A 406 -5.66 -12.27 19.15
CA PHE A 406 -5.82 -11.24 18.12
C PHE A 406 -4.96 -11.48 16.88
N LEU A 407 -3.71 -11.91 17.06
CA LEU A 407 -2.76 -12.13 15.96
C LEU A 407 -2.94 -13.49 15.28
N GLN A 408 -3.61 -14.45 15.91
CA GLN A 408 -3.75 -15.80 15.39
C GLN A 408 -4.29 -15.81 13.95
N VAL A 409 -3.70 -16.67 13.11
CA VAL A 409 -4.12 -16.92 11.74
C VAL A 409 -4.19 -18.42 11.48
N ASN A 410 -5.24 -18.85 10.78
CA ASN A 410 -5.34 -20.21 10.25
C ASN A 410 -4.69 -20.25 8.86
N PRO A 411 -3.60 -21.00 8.64
CA PRO A 411 -2.88 -20.98 7.37
C PRO A 411 -3.64 -21.64 6.21
N LYS A 412 -4.65 -22.47 6.50
CA LYS A 412 -5.46 -23.13 5.47
C LYS A 412 -6.57 -22.23 4.94
N THR A 413 -7.22 -21.48 5.81
CA THR A 413 -8.35 -20.59 5.48
C THR A 413 -7.95 -19.13 5.32
N LEU A 414 -6.72 -18.78 5.73
CA LEU A 414 -6.21 -17.41 5.82
C LEU A 414 -7.09 -16.48 6.66
N SER A 415 -7.78 -17.04 7.66
CA SER A 415 -8.66 -16.30 8.57
C SER A 415 -8.00 -16.06 9.92
N GLY A 416 -8.24 -14.90 10.51
CA GLY A 416 -7.72 -14.49 11.82
C GLY A 416 -8.27 -13.11 12.20
N PRO A 417 -8.37 -12.75 13.49
CA PRO A 417 -9.07 -11.53 13.89
C PRO A 417 -8.53 -10.26 13.25
N VAL A 418 -7.20 -10.05 13.28
CA VAL A 418 -6.57 -8.89 12.66
C VAL A 418 -6.77 -8.86 11.13
N LEU A 419 -6.62 -10.01 10.45
CA LEU A 419 -6.80 -10.11 9.01
C LEU A 419 -8.25 -9.86 8.59
N GLU A 420 -9.22 -10.34 9.37
CA GLU A 420 -10.63 -10.11 9.10
C GLU A 420 -11.00 -8.64 9.19
N LEU A 421 -10.44 -7.89 10.14
CA LEU A 421 -10.65 -6.45 10.25
C LEU A 421 -10.07 -5.70 9.04
N VAL A 422 -8.82 -6.03 8.65
CA VAL A 422 -8.15 -5.41 7.49
C VAL A 422 -8.89 -5.71 6.19
N ILE A 423 -9.36 -6.95 6.00
CA ILE A 423 -10.12 -7.34 4.81
C ILE A 423 -11.47 -6.67 4.75
N GLN A 424 -12.15 -6.53 5.89
CA GLN A 424 -13.43 -5.83 5.92
C GLN A 424 -13.26 -4.35 5.62
N LEU A 425 -12.20 -3.71 6.12
CA LEU A 425 -11.84 -2.36 5.72
C LEU A 425 -11.65 -2.29 4.20
N LEU A 426 -10.88 -3.21 3.60
CA LEU A 426 -10.67 -3.25 2.15
C LEU A 426 -11.98 -3.42 1.38
N VAL A 427 -12.84 -4.35 1.82
CA VAL A 427 -14.16 -4.59 1.19
C VAL A 427 -15.05 -3.35 1.26
N GLU A 428 -15.06 -2.60 2.37
CA GLU A 428 -15.78 -1.33 2.48
C GLU A 428 -15.23 -0.24 1.56
N GLN A 429 -13.99 -0.37 1.06
CA GLN A 429 -13.38 0.62 0.15
C GLN A 429 -13.48 0.28 -1.33
N VAL A 430 -13.82 -0.96 -1.69
CA VAL A 430 -14.02 -1.35 -3.09
C VAL A 430 -15.44 -0.99 -3.51
N ASP A 431 -15.57 -0.01 -4.41
CA ASP A 431 -16.84 0.36 -5.05
C ASP A 431 -17.28 -0.77 -5.98
N VAL A 432 -16.40 -1.13 -6.93
CA VAL A 432 -16.66 -2.20 -7.90
C VAL A 432 -15.37 -2.99 -8.16
N PHE A 433 -15.52 -4.31 -8.28
CA PHE A 433 -14.50 -5.20 -8.82
C PHE A 433 -14.87 -5.60 -10.26
N ASP A 434 -14.03 -5.25 -11.22
CA ASP A 434 -14.19 -5.62 -12.63
C ASP A 434 -12.81 -5.81 -13.24
N ASN A 435 -12.51 -7.04 -13.65
CA ASN A 435 -11.22 -7.40 -14.21
C ASN A 435 -10.83 -6.47 -15.37
N THR A 436 -9.54 -6.21 -15.48
CA THR A 436 -8.98 -5.35 -16.52
C THR A 436 -8.03 -6.13 -17.43
N GLY A 437 -8.00 -5.72 -18.69
CA GLY A 437 -7.02 -6.17 -19.67
C GLY A 437 -6.04 -5.06 -20.04
N THR A 438 -4.92 -5.43 -20.65
CA THR A 438 -3.91 -4.49 -21.17
C THR A 438 -4.16 -4.08 -22.62
N THR A 439 -5.24 -4.57 -23.25
CA THR A 439 -5.59 -4.30 -24.64
C THR A 439 -7.06 -3.92 -24.81
N PRO A 440 -7.39 -2.96 -25.70
CA PRO A 440 -8.77 -2.59 -25.98
C PRO A 440 -9.53 -3.64 -26.81
N ALA A 441 -8.84 -4.66 -27.34
CA ALA A 441 -9.42 -5.61 -28.29
C ALA A 441 -10.77 -6.23 -27.83
N PRO A 442 -10.94 -6.68 -26.56
CA PRO A 442 -12.23 -7.20 -26.10
C PRO A 442 -13.36 -6.15 -26.15
N GLN A 443 -13.05 -4.88 -25.87
CA GLN A 443 -14.05 -3.80 -25.92
C GLN A 443 -14.43 -3.41 -27.35
N LEU A 444 -13.59 -3.73 -28.33
CA LEU A 444 -13.83 -3.47 -29.76
C LEU A 444 -14.41 -4.68 -30.49
N LEU A 445 -14.55 -5.82 -29.82
CA LEU A 445 -15.09 -7.04 -30.43
C LEU A 445 -16.51 -6.78 -30.98
N GLY A 446 -16.74 -7.15 -32.23
CA GLY A 446 -18.01 -6.92 -32.93
C GLY A 446 -18.27 -5.47 -33.36
N LYS A 447 -17.40 -4.51 -33.00
CA LYS A 447 -17.48 -3.13 -33.50
C LYS A 447 -16.76 -3.03 -34.84
N MET A 448 -17.47 -2.56 -35.86
CA MET A 448 -16.97 -2.37 -37.22
C MET A 448 -17.25 -0.95 -37.70
N ASN A 449 -16.45 -0.47 -38.64
CA ASN A 449 -16.72 0.78 -39.33
C ASN A 449 -17.86 0.65 -40.36
N SER A 450 -18.20 1.74 -41.06
CA SER A 450 -19.29 1.71 -42.05
C SER A 450 -19.03 0.75 -43.22
N LYS A 451 -17.77 0.40 -43.45
CA LYS A 451 -17.29 -0.54 -44.47
C LYS A 451 -17.18 -1.99 -43.97
N LYS A 452 -17.70 -2.29 -42.77
CA LYS A 452 -17.62 -3.62 -42.12
C LYS A 452 -16.19 -4.11 -41.85
N HIS A 453 -15.22 -3.19 -41.73
CA HIS A 453 -13.86 -3.52 -41.29
C HIS A 453 -13.69 -3.25 -39.79
N HIS A 454 -12.83 -4.03 -39.15
CA HIS A 454 -12.40 -3.78 -37.78
C HIS A 454 -11.50 -2.54 -37.71
N PHE A 455 -11.58 -1.81 -36.59
CA PHE A 455 -10.68 -0.70 -36.32
C PHE A 455 -9.26 -1.23 -36.05
N PRO A 456 -8.23 -0.72 -36.75
CA PRO A 456 -6.86 -1.17 -36.54
C PRO A 456 -6.37 -0.78 -35.13
N ILE A 457 -5.71 -1.73 -34.47
CA ILE A 457 -5.03 -1.51 -33.18
C ILE A 457 -3.52 -1.53 -33.41
N VAL A 458 -2.87 -0.39 -33.19
CA VAL A 458 -1.41 -0.26 -33.21
C VAL A 458 -0.90 -0.50 -31.80
N HIS A 459 -0.19 -1.61 -31.59
CA HIS A 459 0.43 -1.95 -30.33
C HIS A 459 1.82 -1.31 -30.22
N VAL A 460 2.07 -0.58 -29.15
CA VAL A 460 3.37 0.05 -28.85
C VAL A 460 3.84 -0.43 -27.49
N ASP A 461 4.85 -1.28 -27.47
CA ASP A 461 5.47 -1.76 -26.25
C ASP A 461 6.63 -0.85 -25.83
N VAL A 462 6.50 -0.21 -24.67
CA VAL A 462 7.51 0.71 -24.12
C VAL A 462 8.29 0.12 -22.95
N SER A 463 8.17 -1.19 -22.71
CA SER A 463 8.81 -1.88 -21.58
C SER A 463 10.32 -1.66 -21.52
N THR A 464 11.00 -1.54 -22.67
CA THR A 464 12.45 -1.30 -22.75
C THR A 464 12.86 0.13 -22.34
N LYS A 465 11.89 1.04 -22.24
CA LYS A 465 12.10 2.43 -21.79
C LYS A 465 12.03 2.54 -20.27
N ASP A 466 11.35 1.61 -19.61
CA ASP A 466 11.31 1.52 -18.16
C ASP A 466 12.70 1.15 -17.59
N GLY A 467 13.14 1.85 -16.54
CA GLY A 467 14.45 1.63 -15.91
C GLY A 467 14.64 0.22 -15.31
N TYR A 468 13.54 -0.46 -14.99
CA TYR A 468 13.51 -1.81 -14.44
C TYR A 468 13.89 -2.88 -15.46
N SER A 469 13.64 -2.64 -16.76
CA SER A 469 14.01 -3.57 -17.84
C SER A 469 15.50 -3.94 -17.86
N LYS A 470 16.35 -3.07 -17.30
CA LYS A 470 17.80 -3.25 -17.25
C LYS A 470 18.27 -4.11 -16.06
N GLN A 471 17.37 -4.46 -15.14
CA GLN A 471 17.73 -5.10 -13.87
C GLN A 471 17.87 -6.63 -13.97
N LYS A 472 17.49 -7.24 -15.11
CA LYS A 472 17.52 -8.70 -15.34
C LYS A 472 16.74 -9.50 -14.27
N ARG A 473 15.59 -8.96 -13.82
CA ARG A 473 14.74 -9.56 -12.77
C ARG A 473 13.36 -9.99 -13.27
N ASP A 474 13.22 -10.12 -14.59
CA ASP A 474 11.96 -10.46 -15.26
C ASP A 474 11.36 -11.75 -14.73
N LEU A 475 12.15 -12.78 -14.43
CA LEU A 475 11.63 -14.03 -13.88
C LEU A 475 10.90 -13.82 -12.53
N ALA A 476 11.47 -13.01 -11.64
CA ALA A 476 10.86 -12.70 -10.35
C ALA A 476 9.61 -11.83 -10.54
N PHE A 477 9.67 -10.87 -11.44
CA PHE A 477 8.53 -10.01 -11.79
C PHE A 477 7.38 -10.81 -12.41
N ASP A 478 7.68 -11.68 -13.38
CA ASP A 478 6.69 -12.51 -14.07
C ASP A 478 6.03 -13.49 -13.10
N LYS A 479 6.79 -14.07 -12.16
CA LYS A 479 6.23 -14.87 -11.06
C LYS A 479 5.31 -14.05 -10.15
N PHE A 480 5.68 -12.81 -9.83
CA PHE A 480 4.86 -11.91 -9.01
C PHE A 480 3.54 -11.59 -9.70
N VAL A 481 3.59 -11.11 -10.95
CA VAL A 481 2.39 -10.75 -11.73
C VAL A 481 1.53 -11.97 -12.02
N ALA A 482 2.11 -13.13 -12.32
CA ALA A 482 1.35 -14.37 -12.53
C ALA A 482 0.55 -14.76 -11.29
N ARG A 483 1.11 -14.56 -10.09
CA ARG A 483 0.39 -14.80 -8.83
C ARG A 483 -0.78 -13.83 -8.66
N LEU A 484 -0.56 -12.54 -8.91
CA LEU A 484 -1.60 -11.51 -8.83
C LEU A 484 -2.77 -11.81 -9.78
N LYS A 485 -2.48 -12.06 -11.06
CA LYS A 485 -3.48 -12.47 -12.07
C LYS A 485 -4.20 -13.78 -11.70
N GLY A 486 -3.48 -14.70 -11.08
CA GLY A 486 -4.06 -15.94 -10.55
C GLY A 486 -5.07 -15.70 -9.41
N ILE A 487 -4.90 -14.63 -8.63
CA ILE A 487 -5.84 -14.23 -7.58
C ILE A 487 -7.06 -13.54 -8.19
N GLU A 488 -6.87 -12.62 -9.13
CA GLU A 488 -7.96 -11.95 -9.86
C GLU A 488 -8.89 -12.92 -10.55
N LYS A 489 -8.33 -13.92 -11.23
CA LYS A 489 -9.13 -14.97 -11.86
C LYS A 489 -10.01 -15.71 -10.85
N ARG A 490 -9.55 -15.86 -9.60
CA ARG A 490 -10.36 -16.47 -8.54
C ARG A 490 -11.38 -15.49 -7.97
N LEU A 491 -11.14 -14.18 -8.01
CA LEU A 491 -12.10 -13.15 -7.58
C LEU A 491 -13.18 -12.88 -8.64
N ALA A 492 -12.88 -13.11 -9.91
CA ALA A 492 -13.79 -12.90 -11.04
C ALA A 492 -15.19 -13.50 -10.81
N GLY A 493 -16.22 -12.66 -10.95
CA GLY A 493 -17.62 -13.06 -10.79
C GLY A 493 -18.05 -13.32 -9.34
N LYS A 494 -17.19 -13.13 -8.34
CA LYS A 494 -17.56 -13.27 -6.93
C LYS A 494 -17.97 -11.92 -6.33
N LYS A 495 -18.97 -11.95 -5.45
CA LYS A 495 -19.27 -10.83 -4.56
C LYS A 495 -18.16 -10.71 -3.51
N LEU A 496 -17.50 -9.55 -3.46
CA LEU A 496 -16.50 -9.27 -2.42
C LEU A 496 -17.15 -9.32 -1.03
N GLY A 497 -16.42 -9.84 -0.05
CA GLY A 497 -16.90 -10.02 1.33
C GLY A 497 -17.56 -11.37 1.62
N MET A 498 -17.77 -12.24 0.62
CA MET A 498 -18.11 -13.65 0.86
C MET A 498 -16.86 -14.44 1.30
N ALA A 499 -17.03 -15.52 2.08
CA ALA A 499 -15.92 -16.26 2.70
C ALA A 499 -14.78 -16.62 1.70
N ASN A 500 -15.13 -17.17 0.53
CA ASN A 500 -14.15 -17.52 -0.50
C ASN A 500 -13.43 -16.30 -1.09
N SER A 501 -14.13 -15.16 -1.26
CA SER A 501 -13.51 -13.92 -1.73
C SER A 501 -12.59 -13.28 -0.68
N LYS A 502 -12.92 -13.41 0.62
CA LYS A 502 -12.08 -12.90 1.71
C LYS A 502 -10.72 -13.59 1.70
N MET A 503 -10.69 -14.92 1.55
CA MET A 503 -9.45 -15.67 1.46
C MET A 503 -8.58 -15.21 0.27
N ASP A 504 -9.20 -15.01 -0.90
CA ASP A 504 -8.49 -14.52 -2.10
C ASP A 504 -7.96 -13.08 -1.90
N LEU A 505 -8.70 -12.20 -1.22
CA LEU A 505 -8.23 -10.86 -0.85
C LEU A 505 -7.09 -10.90 0.18
N VAL A 506 -7.10 -11.83 1.15
CA VAL A 506 -5.96 -12.03 2.07
C VAL A 506 -4.74 -12.52 1.29
N ASP A 507 -4.94 -13.43 0.34
CA ASP A 507 -3.86 -13.91 -0.53
C ASP A 507 -3.24 -12.77 -1.35
N LEU A 508 -4.06 -11.83 -1.86
CA LEU A 508 -3.61 -10.60 -2.51
C LEU A 508 -2.77 -9.74 -1.57
N LEU A 509 -3.30 -9.39 -0.40
CA LEU A 509 -2.60 -8.55 0.58
C LEU A 509 -1.27 -9.16 1.01
N LEU A 510 -1.26 -10.44 1.38
CA LEU A 510 -0.02 -11.12 1.78
C LEU A 510 0.96 -11.25 0.61
N THR A 511 0.48 -11.35 -0.64
CA THR A 511 1.36 -11.36 -1.82
C THR A 511 2.03 -10.00 -2.03
N LEU A 512 1.32 -8.90 -1.84
CA LEU A 512 1.88 -7.54 -1.90
C LEU A 512 2.89 -7.31 -0.76
N VAL A 513 2.52 -7.68 0.48
CA VAL A 513 3.38 -7.52 1.67
C VAL A 513 4.64 -8.39 1.58
N ALA A 514 4.54 -9.61 1.07
CA ALA A 514 5.69 -10.51 0.87
C ALA A 514 6.74 -9.94 -0.09
N GLN A 515 6.39 -8.94 -0.90
CA GLN A 515 7.26 -8.30 -1.88
C GLN A 515 7.75 -6.92 -1.45
N MET A 516 7.39 -6.47 -0.25
CA MET A 516 8.06 -5.35 0.41
C MET A 516 9.46 -5.81 0.86
N GLU A 517 10.52 -5.15 0.39
CA GLU A 517 11.89 -5.66 0.55
C GLU A 517 12.30 -5.93 2.01
N PRO A 518 11.98 -5.08 3.00
CA PRO A 518 12.28 -5.40 4.41
C PRO A 518 11.61 -6.69 4.89
N VAL A 519 10.35 -6.91 4.50
CA VAL A 519 9.58 -8.11 4.86
C VAL A 519 10.17 -9.31 4.13
N ARG A 520 10.36 -9.21 2.81
CA ARG A 520 10.92 -10.26 1.96
C ARG A 520 12.28 -10.71 2.47
N ALA A 521 13.19 -9.76 2.73
CA ALA A 521 14.53 -10.04 3.23
C ALA A 521 14.47 -10.78 4.56
N THR A 522 13.57 -10.37 5.45
CA THR A 522 13.37 -11.01 6.77
C THR A 522 12.84 -12.44 6.64
N VAL A 523 11.76 -12.67 5.87
CA VAL A 523 11.12 -13.99 5.76
C VAL A 523 11.91 -14.98 4.89
N THR A 524 12.80 -14.49 4.03
CA THR A 524 13.69 -15.33 3.21
C THR A 524 15.08 -15.51 3.84
N HIS A 525 15.35 -14.87 4.98
CA HIS A 525 16.65 -14.97 5.64
C HIS A 525 16.91 -16.41 6.14
N PRO A 526 17.99 -17.08 5.71
CA PRO A 526 18.24 -18.50 6.02
C PRO A 526 18.25 -18.79 7.53
N LYS A 527 18.81 -17.87 8.33
CA LYS A 527 18.94 -18.07 9.79
C LYS A 527 17.63 -17.90 10.56
N TYR A 528 16.61 -17.29 9.98
CA TYR A 528 15.39 -16.98 10.72
C TYR A 528 14.67 -18.24 11.21
N THR A 529 14.52 -19.22 10.30
CA THR A 529 13.96 -20.54 10.66
C THR A 529 14.75 -21.22 11.78
N GLY A 530 16.09 -21.15 11.72
CA GLY A 530 16.97 -21.65 12.77
C GLY A 530 16.74 -20.95 14.11
N TYR A 531 16.57 -19.63 14.14
CA TYR A 531 16.31 -18.89 15.37
C TYR A 531 14.94 -19.23 15.97
N MET A 532 13.89 -19.33 15.15
CA MET A 532 12.56 -19.69 15.64
C MET A 532 12.49 -21.12 16.17
N HIS A 533 13.12 -22.08 15.48
CA HIS A 533 13.21 -23.46 15.97
C HIS A 533 14.03 -23.55 17.26
N ALA A 534 15.15 -22.82 17.35
CA ALA A 534 15.94 -22.77 18.59
C ALA A 534 15.14 -22.16 19.75
N ALA A 535 14.39 -21.08 19.49
CA ALA A 535 13.50 -20.44 20.46
C ALA A 535 12.42 -21.40 20.98
N GLN A 536 11.71 -22.07 20.07
CA GLN A 536 10.69 -23.05 20.40
C GLN A 536 11.25 -24.26 21.15
N ALA A 537 12.42 -24.77 20.72
CA ALA A 537 13.08 -25.89 21.39
C ALA A 537 13.53 -25.51 22.80
N ALA A 538 14.07 -24.30 23.00
CA ALA A 538 14.43 -23.79 24.31
C ALA A 538 13.21 -23.69 25.24
N LEU A 539 12.12 -23.06 24.77
CA LEU A 539 10.87 -22.94 25.53
C LEU A 539 10.26 -24.32 25.84
N GLY A 540 10.27 -25.25 24.88
CA GLY A 540 9.82 -26.62 25.10
C GLY A 540 10.65 -27.37 26.13
N GLY A 541 11.98 -27.15 26.14
CA GLY A 541 12.88 -27.69 27.15
C GLY A 541 12.60 -27.15 28.55
N ILE A 542 12.30 -25.85 28.69
CA ILE A 542 11.91 -25.24 29.97
C ILE A 542 10.60 -25.85 30.48
N ILE A 543 9.62 -26.02 29.61
CA ILE A 543 8.33 -26.64 29.98
C ILE A 543 8.55 -28.06 30.48
N ALA A 544 9.31 -28.88 29.74
CA ALA A 544 9.63 -30.24 30.12
C ALA A 544 10.36 -30.29 31.47
N TRP A 545 11.34 -29.42 31.67
CA TRP A 545 12.08 -29.32 32.94
C TRP A 545 11.16 -28.93 34.11
N LYS A 546 10.32 -27.90 33.94
CA LYS A 546 9.36 -27.45 34.96
C LYS A 546 8.37 -28.54 35.33
N LEU A 547 7.89 -29.31 34.35
CA LEU A 547 6.98 -30.43 34.58
C LEU A 547 7.66 -31.54 35.40
N THR A 548 8.89 -31.91 35.05
CA THR A 548 9.67 -32.94 35.75
C THR A 548 10.01 -32.55 37.18
N HIS A 549 10.28 -31.26 37.45
CA HIS A 549 10.73 -30.76 38.75
C HIS A 549 9.65 -30.01 39.55
N ALA A 550 8.40 -30.03 39.08
CA ALA A 550 7.31 -29.26 39.68
C ALA A 550 7.11 -29.56 41.18
N GLY A 551 7.22 -30.84 41.58
CA GLY A 551 7.09 -31.24 42.98
C GLY A 551 8.15 -30.59 43.88
N THR A 552 9.41 -30.61 43.42
CA THR A 552 10.55 -30.00 44.12
C THR A 552 10.45 -28.47 44.17
N LEU A 553 10.02 -27.83 43.07
CA LEU A 553 9.86 -26.38 43.01
C LEU A 553 8.71 -25.85 43.88
N ILE A 554 7.64 -26.63 44.01
CA ILE A 554 6.51 -26.32 44.91
C ILE A 554 6.95 -26.50 46.37
N GLN A 555 7.62 -27.60 46.71
CA GLN A 555 8.14 -27.84 48.05
C GLN A 555 9.17 -26.80 48.50
N ALA A 556 9.98 -26.30 47.58
CA ALA A 556 10.97 -25.24 47.83
C ALA A 556 10.35 -23.83 47.90
N GLY A 557 9.04 -23.66 47.69
CA GLY A 557 8.38 -22.35 47.65
C GLY A 557 8.78 -21.46 46.46
N LEU A 558 9.55 -22.00 45.51
CA LEU A 558 10.06 -21.27 44.34
C LEU A 558 8.98 -21.05 43.27
N THR A 559 7.89 -21.82 43.34
CA THR A 559 6.70 -21.61 42.51
C THR A 559 5.45 -21.80 43.35
N ARG A 560 4.44 -20.93 43.19
CA ARG A 560 3.14 -21.05 43.86
C ARG A 560 2.20 -22.07 43.18
N GLY A 561 2.67 -22.78 42.15
CA GLY A 561 1.92 -23.79 41.41
C GLY A 561 2.55 -24.14 40.05
N LYS A 562 1.94 -25.09 39.33
CA LYS A 562 2.37 -25.55 37.99
C LYS A 562 2.04 -24.57 36.85
N SER A 563 2.03 -23.25 37.06
CA SER A 563 1.67 -22.34 35.96
C SER A 563 2.78 -22.33 34.91
N LEU A 564 2.46 -22.93 33.76
CA LEU A 564 3.23 -22.93 32.52
C LEU A 564 2.67 -21.90 31.52
N ASP A 565 1.77 -21.03 31.99
CA ASP A 565 0.97 -20.20 31.10
C ASP A 565 1.83 -19.23 30.30
N LEU A 566 2.88 -18.65 30.91
CA LEU A 566 3.82 -17.80 30.18
C LEU A 566 4.48 -18.58 29.04
N GLU A 567 5.13 -19.70 29.35
CA GLU A 567 5.89 -20.46 28.36
C GLU A 567 4.98 -20.96 27.23
N LEU A 568 3.78 -21.44 27.57
CA LEU A 568 2.77 -21.86 26.60
C LEU A 568 2.33 -20.70 25.71
N GLN A 569 2.07 -19.51 26.27
CA GLN A 569 1.70 -18.34 25.48
C GLN A 569 2.87 -17.81 24.64
N LEU A 570 4.13 -17.89 25.10
CA LEU A 570 5.30 -17.53 24.30
C LEU A 570 5.53 -18.51 23.14
N ILE A 571 5.36 -19.83 23.37
CA ILE A 571 5.39 -20.84 22.29
C ILE A 571 4.28 -20.56 21.28
N ARG A 572 3.07 -20.23 21.75
CA ARG A 572 1.95 -19.87 20.87
C ARG A 572 2.26 -18.63 20.05
N LEU A 573 2.82 -17.58 20.64
CA LEU A 573 3.24 -16.38 19.92
C LEU A 573 4.29 -16.72 18.86
N ALA A 574 5.31 -17.51 19.22
CA ALA A 574 6.35 -17.96 18.30
C ALA A 574 5.76 -18.77 17.12
N SER A 575 4.78 -19.63 17.39
CA SER A 575 4.06 -20.39 16.35
C SER A 575 3.20 -19.50 15.45
N ILE A 576 2.54 -18.48 15.99
CA ILE A 576 1.81 -17.48 15.19
C ILE A 576 2.77 -16.74 14.25
N VAL A 577 3.90 -16.28 14.77
CA VAL A 577 4.93 -15.60 13.97
C VAL A 577 5.45 -16.54 12.87
N ASP A 578 5.83 -17.77 13.21
CA ASP A 578 6.29 -18.76 12.23
C ASP A 578 5.23 -19.05 11.14
N THR A 579 3.96 -19.04 11.52
CA THR A 579 2.84 -19.17 10.56
C THR A 579 2.81 -18.01 9.58
N TYR A 580 2.88 -16.75 10.04
CA TYR A 580 2.95 -15.59 9.13
C TYR A 580 4.20 -15.63 8.24
N PHE A 581 5.35 -16.02 8.80
CA PHE A 581 6.58 -16.15 8.03
C PHE A 581 6.46 -17.20 6.93
N SER A 582 5.89 -18.36 7.24
CA SER A 582 5.61 -19.40 6.26
C SER A 582 4.63 -18.93 5.18
N LEU A 583 3.57 -18.22 5.58
CA LEU A 583 2.59 -17.66 4.65
C LEU A 583 3.23 -16.64 3.69
N LEU A 584 4.07 -15.74 4.21
CA LEU A 584 4.75 -14.71 3.42
C LEU A 584 5.85 -15.32 2.53
N LYS A 585 6.64 -16.25 3.06
CA LYS A 585 7.68 -16.96 2.30
C LYS A 585 7.08 -17.73 1.12
N GLY A 586 5.96 -18.43 1.33
CA GLY A 586 5.23 -19.13 0.26
C GLY A 586 4.64 -18.21 -0.81
N ARG A 587 4.57 -16.90 -0.55
CA ARG A 587 4.06 -15.86 -1.45
C ARG A 587 5.14 -15.03 -2.12
N SER A 588 6.38 -15.10 -1.65
CA SER A 588 7.48 -14.35 -2.26
C SER A 588 7.75 -14.83 -3.68
N ALA A 589 7.89 -13.87 -4.60
CA ALA A 589 8.30 -14.15 -5.97
C ALA A 589 9.82 -14.06 -6.16
N GLY A 590 10.58 -13.94 -5.07
CA GLY A 590 12.01 -13.62 -5.12
C GLY A 590 12.24 -12.12 -5.05
N GLN A 591 13.51 -11.73 -5.16
CA GLN A 591 13.92 -10.34 -5.00
C GLN A 591 13.58 -9.52 -6.26
N LEU A 592 12.67 -8.56 -6.12
CA LEU A 592 12.29 -7.64 -7.19
C LEU A 592 13.20 -6.41 -7.25
N GLN A 593 13.59 -5.85 -6.09
CA GLN A 593 14.48 -4.69 -6.03
C GLN A 593 15.93 -5.07 -6.34
N PRO A 594 16.72 -4.21 -7.02
CA PRO A 594 18.15 -4.40 -7.17
C PRO A 594 18.88 -4.30 -5.82
N VAL A 595 20.02 -5.01 -5.71
CA VAL A 595 20.85 -4.98 -4.48
C VAL A 595 21.53 -3.61 -4.37
N GLY A 596 21.49 -2.99 -3.19
CA GLY A 596 22.21 -1.74 -2.91
C GLY A 596 21.45 -0.44 -3.23
N THR A 597 20.18 -0.50 -3.63
CA THR A 597 19.36 0.71 -3.91
C THR A 597 18.49 1.18 -2.75
N GLN A 598 18.62 0.59 -1.55
CA GLN A 598 17.92 1.06 -0.36
C GLN A 598 18.50 2.41 0.07
N LYS A 599 17.93 3.50 -0.46
CA LYS A 599 18.07 4.81 0.18
C LYS A 599 16.98 4.90 1.24
N PRO A 600 17.29 5.33 2.48
CA PRO A 600 16.24 5.58 3.46
C PRO A 600 15.19 6.53 2.84
N PRO A 601 13.89 6.29 3.08
CA PRO A 601 12.84 7.13 2.52
C PRO A 601 13.07 8.57 2.97
N VAL A 602 13.41 9.44 2.03
CA VAL A 602 13.51 10.88 2.28
C VAL A 602 12.09 11.39 2.42
N GLN A 603 11.74 11.92 3.61
CA GLN A 603 10.44 12.53 3.86
C GLN A 603 10.18 13.65 2.83
N GLY A 604 9.03 13.59 2.14
CA GLY A 604 8.49 14.74 1.40
C GLY A 604 8.05 14.49 -0.04
N ALA A 605 8.82 13.76 -0.85
CA ALA A 605 8.46 13.33 -2.21
C ALA A 605 9.68 12.62 -2.82
N ALA A 606 9.84 11.32 -2.57
CA ALA A 606 10.94 10.55 -3.13
C ALA A 606 10.37 9.50 -4.08
N ASN A 607 10.81 9.53 -5.34
CA ASN A 607 10.46 8.53 -6.34
C ASN A 607 10.56 7.12 -5.74
N PRO A 608 9.55 6.26 -5.94
CA PRO A 608 9.55 4.95 -5.33
C PRO A 608 10.78 4.13 -5.75
N GLU A 609 11.33 3.35 -4.82
CA GLU A 609 12.53 2.55 -5.06
C GLU A 609 12.35 1.62 -6.26
N LEU A 610 13.36 1.56 -7.14
CA LEU A 610 13.33 0.75 -8.35
C LEU A 610 12.99 -0.72 -8.02
N GLY A 611 11.95 -1.26 -8.65
CA GLY A 611 11.49 -2.63 -8.41
C GLY A 611 10.66 -2.85 -7.15
N SER A 612 10.32 -1.79 -6.41
CA SER A 612 9.33 -1.85 -5.33
C SER A 612 7.90 -1.94 -5.89
N VAL A 613 6.95 -2.42 -5.09
CA VAL A 613 5.52 -2.41 -5.46
C VAL A 613 5.04 -0.99 -5.83
N PRO A 614 5.35 0.06 -5.05
CA PRO A 614 5.04 1.44 -5.47
C PRO A 614 5.67 1.86 -6.80
N TYR A 615 6.89 1.40 -7.12
CA TYR A 615 7.53 1.70 -8.40
C TYR A 615 6.72 1.14 -9.57
N PHE A 616 6.30 -0.12 -9.50
CA PHE A 616 5.50 -0.74 -10.54
C PHE A 616 4.12 -0.09 -10.70
N ALA A 617 3.53 0.39 -9.61
CA ALA A 617 2.21 1.03 -9.63
C ALA A 617 2.25 2.50 -10.12
N MET A 618 3.36 3.20 -9.89
CA MET A 618 3.46 4.66 -10.14
C MET A 618 4.41 5.01 -11.27
N THR A 619 5.67 4.57 -11.19
CA THR A 619 6.73 4.93 -12.13
C THR A 619 6.59 4.14 -13.42
N ALA A 620 6.52 2.80 -13.34
CA ALA A 620 6.36 1.96 -14.51
C ALA A 620 5.04 2.20 -15.24
N HIS A 621 4.00 2.51 -14.47
CA HIS A 621 2.72 2.96 -15.00
C HIS A 621 2.86 4.26 -15.81
N SER A 622 3.64 5.22 -15.33
CA SER A 622 3.85 6.49 -16.01
C SER A 622 4.78 6.41 -17.24
N THR A 623 5.52 5.32 -17.45
CA THR A 623 6.44 5.19 -18.59
C THR A 623 5.73 5.45 -19.91
N SER A 624 4.52 4.94 -20.11
CA SER A 624 3.76 5.11 -21.36
C SER A 624 3.46 6.57 -21.74
N ARG A 625 3.54 7.52 -20.81
CA ARG A 625 3.32 8.96 -21.05
C ARG A 625 4.56 9.84 -20.96
N GLU A 626 5.75 9.27 -20.73
CA GLU A 626 6.98 10.06 -20.60
C GLU A 626 7.34 10.80 -21.90
N ASP A 627 7.08 10.17 -23.04
CA ASP A 627 7.37 10.71 -24.37
C ASP A 627 6.26 10.39 -25.38
N LEU A 628 6.20 11.17 -26.47
CA LEU A 628 5.39 10.82 -27.62
C LEU A 628 6.20 9.90 -28.53
N TYR A 629 6.23 8.62 -28.17
CA TYR A 629 7.06 7.61 -28.83
C TYR A 629 6.90 7.62 -30.37
N PRO A 630 7.98 7.33 -31.13
CA PRO A 630 7.98 7.44 -32.58
C PRO A 630 6.81 6.73 -33.27
N GLU A 631 6.45 5.55 -32.79
CA GLU A 631 5.34 4.72 -33.28
C GLU A 631 3.98 5.40 -33.04
N VAL A 632 3.80 5.98 -31.85
CA VAL A 632 2.61 6.76 -31.49
C VAL A 632 2.50 8.00 -32.37
N LYS A 633 3.60 8.74 -32.53
CA LYS A 633 3.67 9.93 -33.38
C LYS A 633 3.34 9.59 -34.83
N GLN A 634 3.91 8.50 -35.36
CA GLN A 634 3.66 8.06 -36.74
C GLN A 634 2.19 7.67 -36.94
N ALA A 635 1.60 6.94 -35.99
CA ALA A 635 0.20 6.54 -36.06
C ALA A 635 -0.76 7.75 -35.97
N LEU A 636 -0.45 8.73 -35.10
CA LEU A 636 -1.19 9.99 -35.05
C LEU A 636 -1.07 10.77 -36.37
N GLU A 637 0.15 10.94 -36.90
CA GLU A 637 0.39 11.65 -38.16
C GLU A 637 -0.38 11.07 -39.34
N LYS A 638 -0.49 9.73 -39.44
CA LYS A 638 -1.27 9.05 -40.48
C LYS A 638 -2.77 9.38 -40.45
N ASN A 639 -3.29 9.77 -39.28
CA ASN A 639 -4.70 10.10 -39.09
C ASN A 639 -5.02 11.59 -39.24
N LEU A 640 -4.00 12.45 -39.35
CA LEU A 640 -4.17 13.88 -39.54
C LEU A 640 -4.66 14.19 -40.95
N THR A 641 -5.75 14.93 -41.05
CA THR A 641 -6.29 15.42 -42.33
C THR A 641 -6.02 16.91 -42.49
N THR A 642 -4.81 17.35 -42.20
CA THR A 642 -4.40 18.74 -42.32
C THR A 642 -3.08 18.84 -43.05
N ARG A 643 -2.89 19.94 -43.76
CA ARG A 643 -1.68 20.17 -44.55
C ARG A 643 -0.50 20.47 -43.63
N ARG A 644 0.69 20.01 -44.05
CA ARG A 644 1.94 20.44 -43.42
C ARG A 644 2.13 21.94 -43.66
N ARG A 645 2.62 22.65 -42.64
CA ARG A 645 3.09 24.03 -42.81
C ARG A 645 4.24 24.02 -43.82
N ARG A 646 4.19 24.96 -44.76
CA ARG A 646 5.24 25.16 -45.75
C ARG A 646 6.43 25.87 -45.13
#